data_AF-A0AB73QL00-F1
#
_entry.id   AF-A0AB73QL00-F1
#
_cell.length_a   1.000
_cell.length_b   1.000
_cell.length_c   1.000
_cell.angle_alpha   90.00
_cell.angle_beta   90.00
_cell.angle_gamma   90.00
#
_symmetry.space_group_name_H-M   'P 1'
#
loop_
_entity.id
_entity.type
_entity.pdbx_description
1 polymer ?
#
loop_
_entity_poly.entity_id
_entity_poly.type
_entity_poly.pdbx_seq_one_letter_code
_entity_poly.pdbx_strand_id
1 'polypeptide(L)'
;MLGFLDPLDKSDRRWRDIIQLIAHDSQNGVQVRALAIPFAAHSLEEMSWIKNLAEPIMPEWQIQQIEDDRQREAKRLAAHAGHRNYFAARINKMRRGSSEELVAPAQAYLNLYNDIEDAPAHERVSRWLGDDIAESVHEGFEAFLMLASPEPTAQQIAHSHANGRFSGAGYILIAALAERYRKKIGVEDLSNERLMAGLFQLLHSRVDHHAGVPELFRYVETAVRDRGIWNEAMRMFYEPQLHECNQHVEGLYRLMRDPLDLEMSTVFAGEWLQRFTNLVSGIEIELIERLIRSSRLEILRDLLGQRLILASEERRLNWIAIGLIVDFSSTAIYLKTQQILPELFWYIRDRVGDRSSNDVSISPLTAGQREWIVETFRSSWPMVGRPSGTTSGNSNAWDASSFISNQISRIGNYCNEEGVSALAGIRDASTDGYSELIKSVVAEQARKIVESLYRPPTLDAIAAIMHDNLPACMPDLQAIVIEELLIAQAKIKSDDAESWRGFYDDSGNPYAEERCRDHLLGILRQGSSDISYDPETHVANDKEVDITCSAGALRLPIEVKGQWHAQLWKSADQQLDTLYTRDWRADSFGIYLILWFGAQEMKNKSLRSPGREKLSPTTPDELRDMLAGESSSACSGRVAVVVLDLARLTASNN
;
A
#
# COMPACT_ATOMS: atom_id res chain seq x y z
N MET A 1 68.33 18.21 24.89
CA MET A 1 68.55 19.45 24.11
C MET A 1 69.26 20.51 24.94
N LEU A 2 68.76 20.87 26.14
CA LEU A 2 69.44 21.86 27.02
C LEU A 2 70.90 21.51 27.37
N GLY A 3 71.23 20.24 27.59
CA GLY A 3 72.60 19.81 27.94
C GLY A 3 73.65 19.94 26.82
N PHE A 4 73.27 20.38 25.62
CA PHE A 4 74.21 20.68 24.51
C PHE A 4 74.54 22.18 24.41
N LEU A 5 73.92 23.02 25.25
CA LEU A 5 74.20 24.45 25.33
C LEU A 5 75.12 24.73 26.52
N ASP A 6 75.99 25.73 26.41
CA ASP A 6 76.87 26.14 27.50
C ASP A 6 76.13 27.12 28.43
N PRO A 7 75.87 26.76 29.71
CA PRO A 7 75.20 27.66 30.65
C PRO A 7 76.02 28.89 31.04
N LEU A 8 77.31 28.94 30.70
CA LEU A 8 78.15 30.13 30.91
C LEU A 8 78.06 31.15 29.77
N ASP A 9 77.56 30.74 28.59
CA ASP A 9 77.30 31.66 27.48
C ASP A 9 75.97 32.40 27.69
N LYS A 10 76.09 33.58 28.30
CA LYS A 10 74.95 34.46 28.61
C LYS A 10 74.27 35.05 27.38
N SER A 11 74.88 34.94 26.19
CA SER A 11 74.32 35.46 24.95
C SER A 11 73.41 34.44 24.24
N ASP A 12 73.54 33.16 24.56
CA ASP A 12 72.72 32.11 23.94
C ASP A 12 71.30 32.15 24.50
N ARG A 13 70.33 32.47 23.64
CA ARG A 13 68.90 32.53 24.00
C ARG A 13 68.13 31.26 23.68
N ARG A 14 68.74 30.29 22.97
CA ARG A 14 68.08 29.06 22.49
C ARG A 14 67.55 28.19 23.63
N TRP A 15 68.14 28.29 24.81
CA TRP A 15 67.67 27.56 25.99
C TRP A 15 66.22 27.94 26.37
N ARG A 16 65.78 29.20 26.14
CA ARG A 16 64.40 29.63 26.41
C ARG A 16 63.41 28.96 25.47
N ASP A 17 63.75 28.88 24.19
CA ASP A 17 62.91 28.23 23.17
C ASP A 17 62.78 26.74 23.46
N ILE A 18 63.87 26.08 23.85
CA ILE A 18 63.87 24.65 24.18
C ILE A 18 62.96 24.34 25.38
N ILE A 19 62.90 25.23 26.37
CA ILE A 19 62.01 25.06 27.53
C ILE A 19 60.55 25.15 27.11
N GLN A 20 60.19 26.12 26.26
CA GLN A 20 58.82 26.33 25.79
C GLN A 20 58.27 25.20 24.90
N LEU A 21 59.12 24.27 24.43
CA LEU A 21 58.67 23.11 23.63
C LEU A 21 57.85 22.10 24.44
N ILE A 22 57.78 22.23 25.76
CA ILE A 22 56.97 21.37 26.61
C ILE A 22 55.99 22.17 27.46
N ALA A 23 54.84 21.57 27.77
CA ALA A 23 53.89 22.15 28.70
C ALA A 23 54.48 22.18 30.12
N HIS A 24 54.25 23.29 30.81
CA HIS A 24 54.67 23.49 32.19
C HIS A 24 53.45 23.64 33.09
N ASP A 25 53.40 22.82 34.13
CA ASP A 25 52.46 22.97 35.24
C ASP A 25 53.14 22.52 36.54
N SER A 26 52.35 22.30 37.60
CA SER A 26 52.84 21.83 38.90
C SER A 26 53.60 20.49 38.85
N GLN A 27 53.35 19.64 37.85
CA GLN A 27 53.94 18.31 37.68
C GLN A 27 54.75 18.19 36.37
N ASN A 28 54.26 18.76 35.27
CA ASN A 28 54.90 18.71 33.96
C ASN A 28 55.98 19.77 33.80
N GLY A 29 57.10 19.36 33.18
CA GLY A 29 58.24 20.24 32.88
C GLY A 29 59.10 20.65 34.08
N VAL A 30 58.89 20.05 35.26
CA VAL A 30 59.68 20.30 36.49
C VAL A 30 61.18 20.09 36.26
N GLN A 31 61.56 18.97 35.65
CA GLN A 31 62.97 18.65 35.37
C GLN A 31 63.62 19.62 34.39
N VAL A 32 62.88 20.05 33.36
CA VAL A 32 63.37 20.99 32.34
C VAL A 32 63.56 22.38 32.95
N ARG A 33 62.63 22.84 33.81
CA ARG A 33 62.81 24.09 34.58
C ARG A 33 64.03 24.03 35.50
N ALA A 34 64.25 22.90 36.19
CA ALA A 34 65.42 22.73 37.05
C ALA A 34 66.74 22.79 36.27
N LEU A 35 66.80 22.15 35.10
CA LEU A 35 67.97 22.16 34.20
C LEU A 35 68.22 23.53 33.55
N ALA A 36 67.21 24.40 33.51
CA ALA A 36 67.30 25.74 32.97
C ALA A 36 67.84 26.79 33.95
N ILE A 37 67.78 26.52 35.26
CA ILE A 37 68.21 27.46 36.31
C ILE A 37 69.65 27.98 36.09
N PRO A 38 70.65 27.16 35.72
CA PRO A 38 72.01 27.64 35.50
C PRO A 38 72.12 28.69 34.39
N PHE A 39 71.33 28.56 33.32
CA PHE A 39 71.32 29.50 32.20
C PHE A 39 70.74 30.87 32.62
N ALA A 40 69.77 30.88 33.53
CA ALA A 40 69.11 32.08 34.02
C ALA A 40 69.74 32.68 35.30
N ALA A 41 70.73 32.01 35.91
CA ALA A 41 71.27 32.37 37.24
C ALA A 41 71.83 33.81 37.34
N HIS A 42 72.15 34.43 36.20
CA HIS A 42 72.66 35.79 36.10
C HIS A 42 71.57 36.86 36.06
N SER A 43 70.28 36.49 35.96
CA SER A 43 69.15 37.39 35.84
C SER A 43 68.00 36.97 36.77
N LEU A 44 67.67 37.83 37.73
CA LEU A 44 66.52 37.66 38.60
C LEU A 44 65.19 37.58 37.82
N GLU A 45 65.10 38.32 36.71
CA GLU A 45 63.93 38.32 35.83
C GLU A 45 63.76 36.97 35.13
N GLU A 46 64.84 36.37 34.65
CA GLU A 46 64.80 35.08 33.95
C GLU A 46 64.55 33.92 34.91
N MET A 47 65.12 33.99 36.12
CA MET A 47 64.79 33.05 37.18
C MET A 47 63.32 33.13 37.59
N SER A 48 62.77 34.35 37.70
CA SER A 48 61.34 34.53 37.99
C SER A 48 60.47 34.01 36.86
N TRP A 49 60.87 34.24 35.60
CA TRP A 49 60.18 33.71 34.44
C TRP A 49 60.12 32.17 34.45
N ILE A 50 61.26 31.48 34.67
CA ILE A 50 61.28 30.01 34.78
C ILE A 50 60.36 29.53 35.91
N LYS A 51 60.37 30.21 37.06
CA LYS A 51 59.51 29.84 38.20
C LYS A 51 58.02 30.00 37.86
N ASN A 52 57.65 31.09 37.19
CA ASN A 52 56.28 31.42 36.82
C ASN A 52 55.73 30.52 35.71
N LEU A 53 56.58 29.83 34.93
CA LEU A 53 56.10 28.83 33.95
C LEU A 53 55.30 27.69 34.60
N ALA A 54 55.48 27.42 35.90
CA ALA A 54 54.72 26.39 36.61
C ALA A 54 53.32 26.84 37.04
N GLU A 55 53.05 28.15 37.04
CA GLU A 55 51.77 28.70 37.46
C GLU A 55 50.82 28.71 36.25
N PRO A 56 49.66 28.03 36.32
CA PRO A 56 48.70 28.06 35.23
C PRO A 56 48.17 29.49 35.07
N ILE A 57 48.47 30.12 33.93
CA ILE A 57 47.85 31.39 33.54
C ILE A 57 46.41 31.07 33.15
N MET A 58 45.47 31.27 34.06
CA MET A 58 44.04 31.28 33.72
C MET A 58 43.82 32.38 32.68
N PRO A 59 43.40 32.07 31.46
CA PRO A 59 43.16 33.09 30.44
C PRO A 59 42.13 34.12 30.91
N GLU A 60 42.26 35.37 30.48
CA GLU A 60 41.34 36.46 30.87
C GLU A 60 39.86 36.12 30.59
N TRP A 61 39.58 35.41 29.49
CA TRP A 61 38.22 34.96 29.15
C TRP A 61 37.64 34.01 30.20
N GLN A 62 38.46 33.18 30.85
CA GLN A 62 38.02 32.23 31.86
C GLN A 62 37.75 32.92 33.20
N ILE A 63 38.55 33.94 33.54
CA ILE A 63 38.31 34.79 34.72
C ILE A 63 37.02 35.61 34.52
N GLN A 64 36.86 36.21 33.34
CA GLN A 64 35.64 36.96 32.99
C GLN A 64 34.41 36.06 33.04
N GLN A 65 34.50 34.84 32.51
CA GLN A 65 33.40 33.87 32.56
C GLN A 65 32.98 33.52 33.99
N ILE A 66 33.93 33.28 34.90
CA ILE A 66 33.61 33.00 36.32
C ILE A 66 32.92 34.19 36.99
N GLU A 67 33.36 35.42 36.71
CA GLU A 67 32.74 36.62 37.26
C GLU A 67 31.35 36.87 36.66
N ASP A 68 31.19 36.67 35.35
CA ASP A 68 29.90 36.74 34.67
C ASP A 68 28.92 35.67 35.22
N ASP A 69 29.39 34.45 35.47
CA ASP A 69 28.62 33.37 36.11
C ASP A 69 28.17 33.78 37.51
N ARG A 70 29.08 34.33 38.32
CA ARG A 70 28.79 34.81 39.66
C ARG A 70 27.77 35.94 39.66
N GLN A 71 27.88 36.90 38.74
CA GLN A 71 26.93 38.00 38.61
C GLN A 71 25.56 37.53 38.13
N ARG A 72 25.52 36.58 37.18
CA ARG A 72 24.28 35.93 36.75
C ARG A 72 23.60 35.22 37.92
N GLU A 73 24.36 34.48 38.73
CA GLU A 73 23.84 33.77 39.90
C GLU A 73 23.29 34.73 40.97
N ALA A 74 24.02 35.80 41.28
CA ALA A 74 23.57 36.80 42.24
C ALA A 74 22.28 37.51 41.77
N LYS A 75 22.18 37.85 40.48
CA LYS A 75 20.95 38.43 39.88
C LYS A 75 19.79 37.45 39.94
N ARG A 76 20.03 36.16 39.66
CA ARG A 76 19.04 35.08 39.74
C ARG A 76 18.48 34.94 41.16
N LEU A 77 19.37 34.84 42.16
CA LEU A 77 18.98 34.74 43.57
C LEU A 77 18.17 35.96 44.04
N ALA A 78 18.56 37.18 43.63
CA ALA A 78 17.82 38.40 43.95
C ALA A 78 16.42 38.42 43.30
N ALA A 79 16.30 38.00 42.04
CA ALA A 79 15.01 37.88 41.36
C ALA A 79 14.10 36.85 42.05
N HIS A 80 14.64 35.67 42.40
CA HIS A 80 13.90 34.64 43.12
C HIS A 80 13.40 35.14 44.48
N ALA A 81 14.21 35.89 45.23
CA ALA A 81 13.77 36.51 46.48
C ALA A 81 12.59 37.49 46.27
N GLY A 82 12.64 38.28 45.19
CA GLY A 82 11.53 39.16 44.79
C GLY A 82 10.25 38.38 44.48
N HIS A 83 10.35 37.29 43.72
CA HIS A 83 9.22 36.41 43.41
C HIS A 83 8.63 35.77 44.67
N ARG A 84 9.47 35.30 45.60
CA ARG A 84 9.02 34.73 46.88
C ARG A 84 8.19 35.72 47.67
N ASN A 85 8.62 36.98 47.76
CA ASN A 85 7.83 38.04 48.41
C ASN A 85 6.49 38.30 47.71
N TYR A 86 6.48 38.31 46.38
CA TYR A 86 5.27 38.51 45.57
C TYR A 86 4.22 37.42 45.82
N PHE A 87 4.63 36.15 45.83
CA PHE A 87 3.75 35.00 46.05
C PHE A 87 3.37 34.82 47.52
N ALA A 88 4.29 35.07 48.46
CA ALA A 88 3.99 35.03 49.89
C ALA A 88 2.83 35.98 50.25
N ALA A 89 2.81 37.18 49.66
CA ALA A 89 1.71 38.14 49.84
C ALA A 89 0.36 37.67 49.28
N ARG A 90 0.34 36.61 48.44
CA ARG A 90 -0.84 36.10 47.73
C ARG A 90 -1.15 34.63 48.06
N ILE A 91 -0.48 34.06 49.07
CA ILE A 91 -0.57 32.62 49.40
C ILE A 91 -2.02 32.13 49.61
N ASN A 92 -2.87 32.94 50.24
CA ASN A 92 -4.28 32.60 50.46
C ASN A 92 -5.12 32.58 49.18
N LYS A 93 -4.74 33.33 48.15
CA LYS A 93 -5.40 33.24 46.84
C LYS A 93 -4.95 31.99 46.09
N MET A 94 -3.66 31.68 46.16
CA MET A 94 -3.07 30.47 45.57
C MET A 94 -3.76 29.22 46.12
N ARG A 95 -3.85 29.08 47.45
CA ARG A 95 -4.54 27.94 48.11
C ARG A 95 -6.01 27.78 47.72
N ARG A 96 -6.67 28.86 47.30
CA ARG A 96 -8.07 28.85 46.84
C ARG A 96 -8.22 28.49 45.36
N GLY A 97 -7.12 28.16 44.67
CA GLY A 97 -7.17 27.84 43.24
C GLY A 97 -7.33 29.08 42.36
N SER A 98 -6.79 30.24 42.74
CA SER A 98 -6.86 31.43 41.87
C SER A 98 -5.96 31.25 40.64
N SER A 99 -6.53 31.36 39.44
CA SER A 99 -5.80 31.08 38.19
C SER A 99 -4.64 32.04 37.98
N GLU A 100 -4.85 33.35 38.15
CA GLU A 100 -3.84 34.40 37.95
C GLU A 100 -2.53 34.12 38.70
N GLU A 101 -2.64 33.72 39.97
CA GLU A 101 -1.47 33.44 40.81
C GLU A 101 -0.87 32.04 40.61
N LEU A 102 -1.59 31.10 39.99
CA LEU A 102 -1.13 29.72 39.80
C LEU A 102 -0.52 29.44 38.43
N VAL A 103 -0.74 30.29 37.40
CA VAL A 103 -0.19 30.08 36.06
C VAL A 103 1.35 29.97 36.09
N ALA A 104 2.03 30.95 36.68
CA ALA A 104 3.50 30.96 36.69
C ALA A 104 4.10 29.77 37.48
N PRO A 105 3.61 29.42 38.69
CA PRO A 105 4.00 28.18 39.36
C PRO A 105 3.73 26.92 38.54
N ALA A 106 2.62 26.84 37.80
CA ALA A 106 2.33 25.70 36.92
C ALA A 106 3.32 25.63 35.75
N GLN A 107 3.67 26.75 35.14
CA GLN A 107 4.70 26.80 34.09
C GLN A 107 6.08 26.38 34.62
N ALA A 108 6.44 26.77 35.85
CA ALA A 108 7.66 26.32 36.53
C ALA A 108 7.66 24.80 36.76
N TYR A 109 6.54 24.25 37.25
CA TYR A 109 6.36 22.80 37.39
C TYR A 109 6.60 22.07 36.06
N LEU A 110 6.07 22.62 34.96
CA LEU A 110 6.11 22.04 33.62
C LEU A 110 7.40 22.28 32.81
N ASN A 111 8.47 22.76 33.45
CA ASN A 111 9.77 23.02 32.83
C ASN A 111 9.78 24.13 31.77
N LEU A 112 8.92 25.14 31.88
CA LEU A 112 8.84 26.23 30.89
C LEU A 112 9.74 27.43 31.24
N TYR A 113 10.55 27.31 32.30
CA TYR A 113 11.52 28.31 32.74
C TYR A 113 12.94 27.77 32.56
N ASN A 114 13.81 28.59 31.98
CA ASN A 114 15.21 28.22 31.72
C ASN A 114 16.15 28.56 32.91
N ASP A 115 15.66 29.31 33.89
CA ASP A 115 16.43 29.83 35.05
C ASP A 115 16.23 29.00 36.33
N ILE A 116 15.38 27.97 36.28
CA ILE A 116 15.21 27.00 37.36
C ILE A 116 16.16 25.83 37.11
N GLU A 117 16.87 25.40 38.15
CA GLU A 117 17.75 24.22 38.06
C GLU A 117 16.94 22.97 37.70
N ASP A 118 17.54 22.10 36.89
CA ASP A 118 16.87 20.88 36.46
C ASP A 118 16.56 19.99 37.67
N ALA A 119 15.29 19.61 37.77
CA ALA A 119 14.74 18.86 38.89
C ALA A 119 13.49 18.12 38.42
N PRO A 120 13.06 17.05 39.12
CA PRO A 120 11.76 16.44 38.89
C PRO A 120 10.63 17.49 38.96
N ALA A 121 9.58 17.33 38.15
CA ALA A 121 8.52 18.34 38.00
C ALA A 121 7.97 18.89 39.34
N HIS A 122 7.73 17.98 40.29
CA HIS A 122 7.20 18.30 41.61
C HIS A 122 8.15 19.06 42.55
N GLU A 123 9.44 19.10 42.26
CA GLU A 123 10.42 19.86 43.06
C GLU A 123 10.68 21.27 42.49
N ARG A 124 10.42 21.51 41.19
CA ARG A 124 10.80 22.77 40.52
C ARG A 124 10.20 24.01 41.16
N VAL A 125 8.95 23.93 41.61
CA VAL A 125 8.28 25.05 42.30
C VAL A 125 8.96 25.35 43.63
N SER A 126 9.39 24.34 44.38
CA SER A 126 10.17 24.52 45.62
C SER A 126 11.55 25.13 45.32
N ARG A 127 12.26 24.65 44.28
CA ARG A 127 13.56 25.23 43.87
C ARG A 127 13.46 26.73 43.59
N TRP A 128 12.35 27.15 42.99
CA TRP A 128 12.09 28.54 42.68
C TRP A 128 11.60 29.36 43.90
N LEU A 129 10.49 28.95 44.51
CA LEU A 129 9.73 29.74 45.48
C LEU A 129 9.94 29.32 46.94
N GLY A 130 10.67 28.24 47.21
CA GLY A 130 10.80 27.64 48.53
C GLY A 130 9.63 26.72 48.91
N ASP A 131 9.85 25.87 49.92
CA ASP A 131 8.94 24.78 50.28
C ASP A 131 7.55 25.27 50.72
N ASP A 132 7.46 26.29 51.59
CA ASP A 132 6.20 26.79 52.14
C ASP A 132 5.23 27.30 51.04
N ILE A 133 5.79 28.00 50.05
CA ILE A 133 5.01 28.52 48.91
C ILE A 133 4.66 27.37 47.98
N ALA A 134 5.60 26.45 47.71
CA ALA A 134 5.36 25.29 46.86
C ALA A 134 4.24 24.40 47.41
N GLU A 135 4.20 24.14 48.73
CA GLU A 135 3.11 23.41 49.37
C GLU A 135 1.76 24.09 49.10
N SER A 136 1.71 25.42 49.26
CA SER A 136 0.50 26.22 49.00
C SER A 136 0.12 26.26 47.51
N VAL A 137 1.09 26.17 46.60
CA VAL A 137 0.85 26.00 45.16
C VAL A 137 0.21 24.63 44.89
N HIS A 138 0.73 23.56 45.48
CA HIS A 138 0.19 22.20 45.29
C HIS A 138 -1.22 22.06 45.86
N GLU A 139 -1.52 22.69 47.00
CA GLU A 139 -2.90 22.84 47.50
C GLU A 139 -3.77 23.61 46.50
N GLY A 140 -3.24 24.69 45.94
CA GLY A 140 -3.93 25.51 44.95
C GLY A 140 -4.25 24.77 43.66
N PHE A 141 -3.35 23.92 43.16
CA PHE A 141 -3.58 23.06 42.01
C PHE A 141 -4.76 22.11 42.23
N GLU A 142 -4.81 21.48 43.41
CA GLU A 142 -5.92 20.61 43.79
C GLU A 142 -7.23 21.39 43.91
N ALA A 143 -7.21 22.55 44.59
CA ALA A 143 -8.36 23.42 44.72
C ALA A 143 -8.90 23.90 43.35
N PHE A 144 -7.99 24.20 42.40
CA PHE A 144 -8.36 24.60 41.04
C PHE A 144 -9.10 23.50 40.28
N LEU A 145 -8.65 22.24 40.38
CA LEU A 145 -9.35 21.09 39.79
C LEU A 145 -10.74 20.91 40.41
N MET A 146 -10.87 21.13 41.71
CA MET A 146 -12.10 20.86 42.47
C MET A 146 -13.09 22.05 42.53
N LEU A 147 -12.85 23.13 41.77
CA LEU A 147 -13.76 24.28 41.72
C LEU A 147 -15.16 23.85 41.25
N ALA A 148 -16.19 24.26 42.01
CA ALA A 148 -17.59 23.97 41.69
C ALA A 148 -18.05 24.59 40.36
N SER A 149 -17.51 25.77 40.03
CA SER A 149 -17.71 26.44 38.74
C SER A 149 -16.37 26.47 37.99
N PRO A 150 -16.12 25.48 37.12
CA PRO A 150 -14.83 25.35 36.47
C PRO A 150 -14.61 26.44 35.40
N GLU A 151 -13.55 27.22 35.55
CA GLU A 151 -13.11 28.22 34.56
C GLU A 151 -11.60 28.05 34.28
N PRO A 152 -11.14 27.99 33.02
CA PRO A 152 -11.96 27.85 31.82
C PRO A 152 -12.63 26.47 31.73
N THR A 153 -13.75 26.40 31.02
CA THR A 153 -14.46 25.17 30.66
C THR A 153 -13.74 24.43 29.52
N ALA A 154 -13.97 23.13 29.38
CA ALA A 154 -13.53 22.30 28.27
C ALA A 154 -13.98 22.88 26.93
N GLN A 155 -15.22 23.38 26.84
CA GLN A 155 -15.73 24.06 25.65
C GLN A 155 -14.94 25.33 25.34
N GLN A 156 -14.70 26.21 26.33
CA GLN A 156 -13.91 27.44 26.13
C GLN A 156 -12.47 27.11 25.70
N ILE A 157 -11.87 26.05 26.28
CA ILE A 157 -10.54 25.56 25.90
C ILE A 157 -10.53 25.14 24.42
N ALA A 158 -11.49 24.32 23.99
CA ALA A 158 -11.56 23.86 22.60
C ALA A 158 -11.71 25.03 21.61
N HIS A 159 -12.56 26.02 21.93
CA HIS A 159 -12.70 27.23 21.11
C HIS A 159 -11.44 28.10 21.12
N SER A 160 -10.73 28.18 22.25
CA SER A 160 -9.45 28.90 22.33
C SER A 160 -8.42 28.27 21.38
N HIS A 161 -8.31 26.94 21.39
CA HIS A 161 -7.40 26.22 20.49
C HIS A 161 -7.78 26.38 19.01
N ALA A 162 -9.08 26.37 18.70
CA ALA A 162 -9.55 26.68 17.34
C ALA A 162 -9.06 28.05 16.85
N ASN A 163 -8.97 29.04 17.75
CA ASN A 163 -8.46 30.38 17.43
C ASN A 163 -6.93 30.53 17.55
N GLY A 164 -6.18 29.43 17.69
CA GLY A 164 -4.72 29.45 17.87
C GLY A 164 -4.28 30.08 19.20
N ARG A 165 -5.15 30.13 20.20
CA ARG A 165 -4.87 30.72 21.52
C ARG A 165 -4.72 29.63 22.57
N PHE A 166 -3.73 29.81 23.45
CA PHE A 166 -3.53 28.97 24.63
C PHE A 166 -3.89 29.74 25.90
N SER A 167 -4.76 29.19 26.73
CA SER A 167 -5.09 29.78 28.03
C SER A 167 -4.02 29.39 29.06
N GLY A 168 -3.44 30.37 29.77
CA GLY A 168 -2.46 30.10 30.82
C GLY A 168 -2.99 29.16 31.92
N ALA A 169 -4.31 29.17 32.16
CA ALA A 169 -4.96 28.25 33.09
C ALA A 169 -4.86 26.77 32.65
N GLY A 170 -4.61 26.51 31.37
CA GLY A 170 -4.33 25.16 30.85
C GLY A 170 -3.10 24.53 31.49
N TYR A 171 -2.06 25.31 31.79
CA TYR A 171 -0.87 24.82 32.50
C TYR A 171 -1.21 24.33 33.91
N ILE A 172 -2.15 25.01 34.59
CA ILE A 172 -2.59 24.63 35.93
C ILE A 172 -3.27 23.26 35.88
N LEU A 173 -4.14 23.02 34.89
CA LEU A 173 -4.81 21.71 34.70
C LEU A 173 -3.79 20.58 34.53
N ILE A 174 -2.79 20.78 33.66
CA ILE A 174 -1.75 19.77 33.41
C ILE A 174 -0.94 19.51 34.68
N ALA A 175 -0.46 20.56 35.36
CA ALA A 175 0.35 20.43 36.57
C ALA A 175 -0.44 19.75 37.71
N ALA A 176 -1.72 20.09 37.88
CA ALA A 176 -2.58 19.51 38.90
C ALA A 176 -2.87 18.02 38.64
N LEU A 177 -3.17 17.65 37.39
CA LEU A 177 -3.37 16.25 37.00
C LEU A 177 -2.07 15.44 37.14
N ALA A 178 -0.92 16.03 36.81
CA ALA A 178 0.40 15.43 37.02
C ALA A 178 0.65 15.15 38.51
N GLU A 179 0.30 16.08 39.39
CA GLU A 179 0.45 15.90 40.85
C GLU A 179 -0.48 14.79 41.39
N ARG A 180 -1.73 14.72 40.93
CA ARG A 180 -2.65 13.63 41.30
C ARG A 180 -2.13 12.28 40.82
N TYR A 181 -1.61 12.20 39.59
CA TYR A 181 -0.99 10.99 39.06
C TYR A 181 0.22 10.56 39.90
N ARG A 182 1.13 11.50 40.21
CA ARG A 182 2.32 11.26 41.04
C ARG A 182 1.96 10.76 42.45
N LYS A 183 0.97 11.40 43.08
CA LYS A 183 0.49 11.06 44.44
C LYS A 183 -0.44 9.85 44.47
N LYS A 184 -0.82 9.28 43.32
CA LYS A 184 -1.74 8.15 43.19
C LYS A 184 -3.10 8.41 43.85
N ILE A 185 -3.59 9.65 43.75
CA ILE A 185 -4.88 10.06 44.32
C ILE A 185 -6.06 9.57 43.48
N GLY A 186 -5.85 9.40 42.17
CA GLY A 186 -6.92 9.08 41.24
C GLY A 186 -7.53 10.31 40.56
N VAL A 187 -8.47 10.08 39.65
CA VAL A 187 -9.23 11.11 38.92
C VAL A 187 -10.73 10.84 38.91
N GLU A 188 -11.20 9.85 39.67
CA GLU A 188 -12.58 9.34 39.69
C GLU A 188 -13.58 10.35 40.25
N ASP A 189 -13.14 11.19 41.19
CA ASP A 189 -13.90 12.27 41.83
C ASP A 189 -13.98 13.55 40.98
N LEU A 190 -13.15 13.69 39.94
CA LEU A 190 -13.20 14.85 39.03
C LEU A 190 -14.47 14.81 38.18
N SER A 191 -15.04 15.98 37.89
CA SER A 191 -16.13 16.08 36.92
C SER A 191 -15.66 15.73 35.50
N ASN A 192 -16.58 15.22 34.66
CA ASN A 192 -16.29 14.96 33.24
C ASN A 192 -15.73 16.21 32.56
N GLU A 193 -16.32 17.36 32.89
CA GLU A 193 -15.90 18.68 32.43
C GLU A 193 -14.41 18.96 32.71
N ARG A 194 -13.95 18.73 33.94
CA ARG A 194 -12.54 18.96 34.31
C ARG A 194 -11.59 17.96 33.68
N LEU A 195 -12.02 16.71 33.54
CA LEU A 195 -11.22 15.68 32.89
C LEU A 195 -11.06 15.96 31.39
N MET A 196 -12.12 16.38 30.71
CA MET A 196 -12.07 16.82 29.30
C MET A 196 -11.20 18.06 29.12
N ALA A 197 -11.35 19.07 30.00
CA ALA A 197 -10.52 20.27 29.97
C ALA A 197 -9.01 19.94 30.05
N GLY A 198 -8.62 19.02 30.95
CA GLY A 198 -7.25 18.55 31.05
C GLY A 198 -6.79 17.77 29.82
N LEU A 199 -7.62 16.86 29.31
CA LEU A 199 -7.34 16.10 28.09
C LEU A 199 -7.09 17.03 26.89
N PHE A 200 -7.88 18.07 26.71
CA PHE A 200 -7.76 18.98 25.56
C PHE A 200 -6.44 19.75 25.57
N GLN A 201 -5.97 20.17 26.74
CA GLN A 201 -4.66 20.82 26.89
C GLN A 201 -3.52 19.86 26.55
N LEU A 202 -3.64 18.60 26.94
CA LEU A 202 -2.68 17.53 26.66
C LEU A 202 -2.70 17.08 25.19
N LEU A 203 -3.86 17.15 24.52
CA LEU A 203 -3.98 16.91 23.08
C LEU A 203 -3.34 18.03 22.27
N HIS A 204 -3.57 19.29 22.68
CA HIS A 204 -3.03 20.45 21.97
C HIS A 204 -1.53 20.63 22.19
N SER A 205 -1.02 20.32 23.39
CA SER A 205 0.38 20.54 23.75
C SER A 205 0.94 19.34 24.49
N ARG A 206 2.01 18.72 23.96
CA ARG A 206 2.72 17.61 24.62
C ARG A 206 3.69 18.10 25.70
N VAL A 207 3.24 19.07 26.50
CA VAL A 207 4.01 19.66 27.61
C VAL A 207 4.32 18.62 28.69
N ASP A 208 3.53 17.55 28.77
CA ASP A 208 3.80 16.37 29.60
C ASP A 208 5.18 15.76 29.35
N HIS A 209 5.64 15.72 28.09
CA HIS A 209 6.98 15.25 27.76
C HIS A 209 8.07 16.20 28.31
N HIS A 210 7.90 17.51 28.08
CA HIS A 210 8.85 18.53 28.55
C HIS A 210 8.93 18.58 30.09
N ALA A 211 7.81 18.34 30.75
CA ALA A 211 7.70 18.30 32.20
C ALA A 211 8.34 17.03 32.81
N GLY A 212 8.60 15.98 32.01
CA GLY A 212 9.11 14.69 32.50
C GLY A 212 8.03 13.76 33.04
N VAL A 213 6.78 13.91 32.59
CA VAL A 213 5.62 13.09 32.98
C VAL A 213 4.87 12.51 31.77
N PRO A 214 5.55 11.79 30.85
CA PRO A 214 4.96 11.37 29.56
C PRO A 214 3.76 10.43 29.67
N GLU A 215 3.60 9.73 30.79
CA GLU A 215 2.44 8.83 31.02
C GLU A 215 1.14 9.56 31.31
N LEU A 216 1.19 10.87 31.61
CA LEU A 216 0.02 11.65 32.02
C LEU A 216 -1.06 11.66 30.93
N PHE A 217 -0.66 11.83 29.66
CA PHE A 217 -1.60 11.81 28.54
C PHE A 217 -2.42 10.51 28.53
N ARG A 218 -1.73 9.36 28.57
CA ARG A 218 -2.36 8.04 28.51
C ARG A 218 -3.22 7.77 29.74
N TYR A 219 -2.80 8.23 30.91
CA TYR A 219 -3.57 8.12 32.15
C TYR A 219 -4.91 8.87 32.05
N VAL A 220 -4.89 10.12 31.61
CA VAL A 220 -6.11 10.93 31.45
C VAL A 220 -6.99 10.38 30.32
N GLU A 221 -6.39 9.99 29.18
CA GLU A 221 -7.11 9.34 28.08
C GLU A 221 -7.87 8.08 28.55
N THR A 222 -7.20 7.21 29.30
CA THR A 222 -7.81 5.98 29.83
C THR A 222 -9.00 6.31 30.73
N ALA A 223 -8.86 7.28 31.63
CA ALA A 223 -9.95 7.69 32.51
C ALA A 223 -11.17 8.27 31.75
N VAL A 224 -10.94 9.02 30.65
CA VAL A 224 -12.02 9.53 29.80
C VAL A 224 -12.72 8.39 29.04
N ARG A 225 -11.96 7.39 28.58
CA ARG A 225 -12.49 6.20 27.90
C ARG A 225 -13.31 5.31 28.86
N ASP A 226 -12.80 5.03 30.05
CA ASP A 226 -13.47 4.20 31.06
C ASP A 226 -14.81 4.80 31.51
N ARG A 227 -14.94 6.13 31.45
CA ARG A 227 -16.19 6.86 31.72
C ARG A 227 -17.19 6.85 30.56
N GLY A 228 -16.81 6.35 29.38
CA GLY A 228 -17.67 6.32 28.20
C GLY A 228 -17.91 7.68 27.53
N ILE A 229 -17.15 8.72 27.89
CA ILE A 229 -17.32 10.09 27.38
C ILE A 229 -16.34 10.44 26.25
N TRP A 230 -15.58 9.47 25.75
CA TRP A 230 -14.57 9.68 24.71
C TRP A 230 -15.14 10.29 23.42
N ASN A 231 -16.30 9.82 22.96
CA ASN A 231 -16.96 10.33 21.75
C ASN A 231 -17.31 11.83 21.89
N GLU A 232 -17.94 12.20 23.00
CA GLU A 232 -18.28 13.59 23.31
C GLU A 232 -17.03 14.47 23.39
N ALA A 233 -15.99 14.01 24.09
CA ALA A 233 -14.73 14.72 24.23
C ALA A 233 -14.06 15.00 22.88
N MET A 234 -13.97 13.99 22.00
CA MET A 234 -13.37 14.16 20.68
C MET A 234 -14.17 15.15 19.81
N ARG A 235 -15.50 15.09 19.81
CA ARG A 235 -16.33 16.07 19.08
C ARG A 235 -16.13 17.48 19.60
N MET A 236 -16.19 17.65 20.92
CA MET A 236 -16.03 18.96 21.55
C MET A 236 -14.65 19.57 21.25
N PHE A 237 -13.60 18.74 21.17
CA PHE A 237 -12.26 19.20 20.83
C PHE A 237 -12.09 19.52 19.34
N TYR A 238 -12.49 18.62 18.45
CA TYR A 238 -12.18 18.71 17.02
C TYR A 238 -13.14 19.60 16.23
N GLU A 239 -14.45 19.55 16.50
CA GLU A 239 -15.45 20.26 15.68
C GLU A 239 -15.26 21.78 15.61
N PRO A 240 -14.90 22.50 16.69
CA PRO A 240 -14.59 23.92 16.61
C PRO A 240 -13.40 24.22 15.68
N GLN A 241 -12.37 23.38 15.70
CA GLN A 241 -11.17 23.56 14.86
C GLN A 241 -11.47 23.30 13.37
N LEU A 242 -12.36 22.35 13.08
CA LEU A 242 -12.85 22.08 11.72
C LEU A 242 -13.74 23.22 11.21
N HIS A 243 -14.57 23.80 12.08
CA HIS A 243 -15.41 24.95 11.76
C HIS A 243 -14.58 26.18 11.38
N GLU A 244 -13.55 26.51 12.16
CA GLU A 244 -12.65 27.64 11.91
C GLU A 244 -11.65 27.41 10.75
N CYS A 245 -11.72 26.25 10.07
CA CYS A 245 -10.88 25.91 8.92
C CYS A 245 -9.38 25.98 9.22
N ASN A 246 -8.97 25.53 10.41
CA ASN A 246 -7.57 25.55 10.83
C ASN A 246 -6.67 24.79 9.85
N GLN A 247 -5.49 25.34 9.57
CA GLN A 247 -4.50 24.68 8.70
C GLN A 247 -3.99 23.36 9.28
N HIS A 248 -3.89 23.30 10.61
CA HIS A 248 -3.44 22.15 11.36
C HIS A 248 -4.40 21.87 12.51
N VAL A 249 -4.75 20.59 12.68
CA VAL A 249 -5.62 20.11 13.75
C VAL A 249 -4.86 19.03 14.51
N GLU A 250 -4.40 19.39 15.71
CA GLU A 250 -3.51 18.57 16.53
C GLU A 250 -4.14 17.22 16.88
N GLY A 251 -3.39 16.14 16.68
CA GLY A 251 -3.83 14.78 16.99
C GLY A 251 -4.88 14.18 16.03
N LEU A 252 -5.39 14.90 15.02
CA LEU A 252 -6.39 14.34 14.08
C LEU A 252 -5.86 13.08 13.37
N TYR A 253 -4.60 13.12 12.92
CA TYR A 253 -3.91 11.97 12.33
C TYR A 253 -3.97 10.74 13.24
N ARG A 254 -3.72 10.94 14.55
CA ARG A 254 -3.78 9.86 15.53
C ARG A 254 -5.21 9.36 15.69
N LEU A 255 -6.18 10.25 15.90
CA LEU A 255 -7.60 9.87 16.05
C LEU A 255 -8.09 9.06 14.85
N MET A 256 -7.73 9.48 13.63
CA MET A 256 -8.13 8.76 12.44
C MET A 256 -7.47 7.38 12.42
N ARG A 257 -6.20 7.22 12.82
CA ARG A 257 -5.45 5.95 12.62
C ARG A 257 -5.45 4.99 13.81
N ASP A 258 -5.95 5.40 14.97
CA ASP A 258 -5.95 4.58 16.17
C ASP A 258 -6.83 3.33 16.00
N PRO A 259 -6.28 2.10 16.18
CA PRO A 259 -7.05 0.87 16.11
C PRO A 259 -8.22 0.81 17.11
N LEU A 260 -8.11 1.51 18.25
CA LEU A 260 -9.17 1.54 19.27
C LEU A 260 -10.38 2.38 18.85
N ASP A 261 -10.19 3.31 17.90
CA ASP A 261 -11.21 4.29 17.51
C ASP A 261 -11.75 4.05 16.09
N LEU A 262 -11.45 2.92 15.45
CA LEU A 262 -11.77 2.70 14.03
C LEU A 262 -13.26 2.93 13.70
N GLU A 263 -14.18 2.38 14.50
CA GLU A 263 -15.62 2.50 14.24
C GLU A 263 -16.09 3.95 14.42
N MET A 264 -15.72 4.57 15.54
CA MET A 264 -16.09 5.95 15.87
C MET A 264 -15.47 6.96 14.90
N SER A 265 -14.17 6.84 14.60
CA SER A 265 -13.46 7.71 13.66
C SER A 265 -14.01 7.59 12.23
N THR A 266 -14.51 6.41 11.84
CA THR A 266 -15.20 6.21 10.55
C THR A 266 -16.51 6.98 10.49
N VAL A 267 -17.31 6.93 11.56
CA VAL A 267 -18.54 7.72 11.67
C VAL A 267 -18.23 9.21 11.61
N PHE A 268 -17.23 9.67 12.38
CA PHE A 268 -16.81 11.07 12.38
C PHE A 268 -16.33 11.53 11.00
N ALA A 269 -15.51 10.73 10.32
CA ALA A 269 -15.02 11.08 8.99
C ALA A 269 -16.16 11.32 8.00
N GLY A 270 -17.19 10.47 8.00
CA GLY A 270 -18.37 10.65 7.16
C GLY A 270 -19.18 11.89 7.52
N GLU A 271 -19.52 12.06 8.80
CA GLU A 271 -20.30 13.21 9.27
C GLU A 271 -19.58 14.54 9.06
N TRP A 272 -18.29 14.60 9.39
CA TRP A 272 -17.48 15.80 9.26
C TRP A 272 -17.25 16.16 7.80
N LEU A 273 -17.04 15.18 6.92
CA LEU A 273 -16.99 15.44 5.48
C LEU A 273 -18.33 15.94 4.94
N GLN A 274 -19.47 15.50 5.46
CA GLN A 274 -20.78 16.00 5.04
C GLN A 274 -21.04 17.43 5.56
N ARG A 275 -20.79 17.65 6.85
CA ARG A 275 -21.12 18.89 7.57
C ARG A 275 -20.16 20.04 7.25
N PHE A 276 -18.86 19.78 7.18
CA PHE A 276 -17.84 20.81 6.96
C PHE A 276 -17.41 20.81 5.50
N THR A 277 -17.95 21.75 4.72
CA THR A 277 -17.71 21.79 3.27
C THR A 277 -16.43 22.53 2.87
N ASN A 278 -15.82 23.31 3.77
CA ASN A 278 -14.64 24.14 3.50
C ASN A 278 -13.41 23.67 4.30
N LEU A 279 -13.18 22.36 4.36
CA LEU A 279 -12.01 21.79 5.04
C LEU A 279 -10.72 22.12 4.28
N VAL A 280 -9.63 22.31 5.03
CA VAL A 280 -8.27 22.38 4.47
C VAL A 280 -7.89 21.03 3.85
N SER A 281 -7.18 21.06 2.71
CA SER A 281 -6.82 19.88 1.91
C SER A 281 -6.28 18.71 2.76
N GLY A 282 -5.28 18.96 3.62
CA GLY A 282 -4.71 17.92 4.48
C GLY A 282 -5.71 17.25 5.43
N ILE A 283 -6.63 18.03 6.00
CA ILE A 283 -7.69 17.52 6.89
C ILE A 283 -8.70 16.70 6.09
N GLU A 284 -9.15 17.22 4.95
CA GLU A 284 -10.10 16.52 4.08
C GLU A 284 -9.53 15.17 3.64
N ILE A 285 -8.25 15.13 3.27
CA ILE A 285 -7.54 13.91 2.89
C ILE A 285 -7.52 12.89 4.02
N GLU A 286 -7.25 13.32 5.26
CA GLU A 286 -7.19 12.41 6.40
C GLU A 286 -8.55 11.73 6.67
N LEU A 287 -9.66 12.49 6.52
CA LEU A 287 -11.02 11.95 6.64
C LEU A 287 -11.35 11.00 5.47
N ILE A 288 -10.97 11.37 4.24
CA ILE A 288 -11.16 10.53 3.06
C ILE A 288 -10.40 9.20 3.22
N GLU A 289 -9.12 9.25 3.60
CA GLU A 289 -8.30 8.06 3.82
C GLU A 289 -8.93 7.14 4.86
N ARG A 290 -9.57 7.70 5.90
CA ARG A 290 -10.30 6.91 6.90
C ARG A 290 -11.47 6.13 6.31
N LEU A 291 -12.26 6.79 5.45
CA LEU A 291 -13.39 6.13 4.77
C LEU A 291 -12.92 5.08 3.77
N ILE A 292 -11.84 5.34 3.02
CA ILE A 292 -11.28 4.35 2.08
C ILE A 292 -10.78 3.11 2.84
N ARG A 293 -9.97 3.30 3.90
CA ARG A 293 -9.44 2.17 4.72
C ARG A 293 -10.55 1.36 5.38
N SER A 294 -11.67 2.00 5.69
CA SER A 294 -12.83 1.34 6.33
C SER A 294 -13.86 0.85 5.31
N SER A 295 -13.54 0.89 4.01
CA SER A 295 -14.41 0.46 2.91
C SER A 295 -15.79 1.13 2.90
N ARG A 296 -15.90 2.37 3.41
CA ARG A 296 -17.10 3.21 3.41
C ARG A 296 -17.16 4.09 2.16
N LEU A 297 -17.03 3.46 1.00
CA LEU A 297 -16.91 4.13 -0.29
C LEU A 297 -18.24 4.78 -0.74
N GLU A 298 -19.36 4.30 -0.23
CA GLU A 298 -20.70 4.84 -0.47
C GLU A 298 -20.80 6.32 -0.04
N ILE A 299 -20.23 6.66 1.11
CA ILE A 299 -20.25 8.04 1.63
C ILE A 299 -19.47 8.98 0.72
N LEU A 300 -18.31 8.52 0.22
CA LEU A 300 -17.49 9.28 -0.70
C LEU A 300 -18.19 9.48 -2.05
N ARG A 301 -18.88 8.44 -2.54
CA ARG A 301 -19.64 8.48 -3.80
C ARG A 301 -20.74 9.54 -3.73
N ASP A 302 -21.50 9.58 -2.64
CA ASP A 302 -22.61 10.52 -2.46
C ASP A 302 -22.13 11.99 -2.42
N LEU A 303 -20.88 12.22 -1.99
CA LEU A 303 -20.27 13.55 -1.90
C LEU A 303 -19.63 14.05 -3.21
N LEU A 304 -19.35 13.17 -4.18
CA LEU A 304 -18.63 13.53 -5.41
C LEU A 304 -19.25 14.72 -6.14
N GLY A 305 -20.56 14.66 -6.40
CA GLY A 305 -21.25 15.69 -7.18
C GLY A 305 -21.16 17.08 -6.54
N GLN A 306 -21.30 17.17 -5.21
CA GLN A 306 -21.21 18.43 -4.49
C GLN A 306 -19.77 18.96 -4.45
N ARG A 307 -18.80 18.06 -4.29
CA ARG A 307 -17.39 18.44 -4.09
C ARG A 307 -16.69 18.83 -5.38
N LEU A 308 -17.06 18.25 -6.52
CA LEU A 308 -16.52 18.63 -7.82
C LEU A 308 -16.89 20.07 -8.24
N ILE A 309 -18.02 20.60 -7.76
CA ILE A 309 -18.50 21.96 -8.08
C ILE A 309 -17.79 23.03 -7.25
N LEU A 310 -17.51 22.73 -5.97
CA LEU A 310 -17.06 23.72 -4.97
C LEU A 310 -15.54 23.70 -4.73
N ALA A 311 -14.79 22.95 -5.52
CA ALA A 311 -13.38 22.69 -5.27
C ALA A 311 -12.43 23.67 -5.98
N SER A 312 -11.36 24.07 -5.29
CA SER A 312 -10.13 24.56 -5.94
C SER A 312 -9.57 23.51 -6.90
N GLU A 313 -8.65 23.86 -7.80
CA GLU A 313 -8.09 22.86 -8.75
C GLU A 313 -7.43 21.67 -8.05
N GLU A 314 -6.63 21.91 -7.00
CA GLU A 314 -6.02 20.87 -6.16
C GLU A 314 -7.10 19.94 -5.58
N ARG A 315 -8.13 20.53 -4.97
CA ARG A 315 -9.24 19.80 -4.37
C ARG A 315 -10.08 19.08 -5.43
N ARG A 316 -10.22 19.64 -6.63
CA ARG A 316 -10.96 19.06 -7.75
C ARG A 316 -10.24 17.81 -8.25
N LEU A 317 -8.92 17.89 -8.46
CA LEU A 317 -8.09 16.74 -8.82
C LEU A 317 -8.16 15.64 -7.75
N ASN A 318 -8.16 16.04 -6.48
CA ASN A 318 -8.33 15.15 -5.34
C ASN A 318 -9.65 14.36 -5.42
N TRP A 319 -10.77 15.05 -5.65
CA TRP A 319 -12.09 14.43 -5.76
C TRP A 319 -12.29 13.64 -7.06
N ILE A 320 -11.65 14.02 -8.17
CA ILE A 320 -11.61 13.20 -9.39
C ILE A 320 -10.88 11.87 -9.12
N ALA A 321 -9.74 11.90 -8.44
CA ALA A 321 -9.01 10.69 -8.07
C ALA A 321 -9.86 9.75 -7.19
N ILE A 322 -10.63 10.30 -6.25
CA ILE A 322 -11.60 9.54 -5.44
C ILE A 322 -12.70 8.96 -6.32
N GLY A 323 -13.25 9.76 -7.24
CA GLY A 323 -14.27 9.32 -8.18
C GLY A 323 -13.82 8.12 -9.01
N LEU A 324 -12.57 8.13 -9.49
CA LEU A 324 -11.99 7.00 -10.22
C LEU A 324 -11.91 5.71 -9.39
N ILE A 325 -11.86 5.82 -8.05
CA ILE A 325 -11.83 4.68 -7.13
C ILE A 325 -13.25 4.20 -6.79
N VAL A 326 -14.17 5.12 -6.48
CA VAL A 326 -15.49 4.78 -5.90
C VAL A 326 -16.64 4.74 -6.90
N ASP A 327 -16.50 5.40 -8.06
CA ASP A 327 -17.48 5.44 -9.16
C ASP A 327 -16.74 5.62 -10.50
N PHE A 328 -15.99 4.58 -10.88
CA PHE A 328 -15.12 4.60 -12.04
C PHE A 328 -15.86 4.90 -13.34
N SER A 329 -17.00 4.23 -13.58
CA SER A 329 -17.75 4.38 -14.84
C SER A 329 -18.21 5.82 -15.07
N SER A 330 -18.84 6.44 -14.06
CA SER A 330 -19.31 7.83 -14.17
C SER A 330 -18.14 8.82 -14.28
N THR A 331 -17.08 8.61 -13.49
CA THR A 331 -15.92 9.51 -13.47
C THR A 331 -15.11 9.43 -14.76
N ALA A 332 -14.93 8.23 -15.33
CA ALA A 332 -14.27 8.04 -16.62
C ALA A 332 -15.07 8.68 -17.76
N ILE A 333 -16.41 8.59 -17.75
CA ILE A 333 -17.27 9.29 -18.72
C ILE A 333 -17.10 10.81 -18.59
N TYR A 334 -17.12 11.34 -17.36
CA TYR A 334 -16.88 12.76 -17.10
C TYR A 334 -15.54 13.21 -17.68
N LEU A 335 -14.46 12.47 -17.44
CA LEU A 335 -13.12 12.80 -17.92
C LEU A 335 -12.96 12.75 -19.44
N LYS A 336 -13.78 11.98 -20.18
CA LYS A 336 -13.77 12.01 -21.66
C LYS A 336 -14.12 13.39 -22.24
N THR A 337 -14.83 14.22 -21.48
CA THR A 337 -15.22 15.58 -21.90
C THR A 337 -14.24 16.66 -21.44
N GLN A 338 -13.23 16.29 -20.66
CA GLN A 338 -12.30 17.20 -20.00
C GLN A 338 -10.87 16.94 -20.47
N GLN A 339 -10.00 17.95 -20.34
CA GLN A 339 -8.57 17.71 -20.45
C GLN A 339 -8.08 17.02 -19.17
N ILE A 340 -7.46 15.84 -19.33
CA ILE A 340 -6.83 15.12 -18.22
C ILE A 340 -5.47 15.76 -17.95
N LEU A 341 -5.31 16.33 -16.76
CA LEU A 341 -4.06 16.94 -16.32
C LEU A 341 -3.07 15.85 -15.86
N PRO A 342 -1.77 15.92 -16.25
CA PRO A 342 -0.75 14.97 -15.79
C PRO A 342 -0.64 14.88 -14.27
N GLU A 343 -0.94 15.96 -13.55
CA GLU A 343 -0.90 16.05 -12.09
C GLU A 343 -1.92 15.12 -11.41
N LEU A 344 -3.04 14.80 -12.08
CA LEU A 344 -4.05 13.86 -11.58
C LEU A 344 -3.42 12.51 -11.18
N PHE A 345 -2.37 12.11 -11.90
CA PHE A 345 -1.59 10.91 -11.62
C PHE A 345 -1.17 10.80 -10.15
N TRP A 346 -0.66 11.89 -9.56
CA TRP A 346 -0.15 11.89 -8.20
C TRP A 346 -1.26 11.74 -7.16
N TYR A 347 -2.43 12.34 -7.41
CA TYR A 347 -3.60 12.18 -6.54
C TYR A 347 -4.14 10.75 -6.56
N ILE A 348 -4.15 10.09 -7.73
CA ILE A 348 -4.53 8.68 -7.84
C ILE A 348 -3.54 7.81 -7.07
N ARG A 349 -2.24 7.98 -7.32
CA ARG A 349 -1.20 7.19 -6.63
C ARG A 349 -1.30 7.30 -5.12
N ASP A 350 -1.46 8.51 -4.62
CA ASP A 350 -1.53 8.78 -3.18
C ASP A 350 -2.74 8.12 -2.51
N ARG A 351 -3.82 7.83 -3.26
CA ARG A 351 -5.01 7.12 -2.74
C ARG A 351 -4.99 5.62 -2.90
N VAL A 352 -4.28 5.11 -3.89
CA VAL A 352 -4.19 3.66 -4.15
C VAL A 352 -3.21 2.98 -3.18
N GLY A 353 -2.26 3.75 -2.63
CA GLY A 353 -1.31 3.27 -1.62
C GLY A 353 -0.13 2.52 -2.23
N ASP A 354 0.72 3.24 -2.96
CA ASP A 354 1.99 2.73 -3.51
C ASP A 354 3.16 3.65 -3.13
N ARG A 355 3.17 4.14 -1.88
CA ARG A 355 4.23 5.02 -1.36
C ARG A 355 5.50 4.23 -0.97
N SER A 356 5.39 2.91 -0.77
CA SER A 356 6.53 1.96 -0.69
C SER A 356 6.04 0.52 -0.90
N SER A 357 6.96 -0.42 -1.19
CA SER A 357 6.68 -1.86 -1.31
C SER A 357 6.07 -2.52 -0.06
N ASN A 358 6.05 -1.82 1.08
CA ASN A 358 5.48 -2.28 2.34
C ASN A 358 4.13 -1.60 2.69
N ASP A 359 3.61 -0.71 1.84
CA ASP A 359 2.34 -0.05 2.13
C ASP A 359 1.16 -0.95 1.72
N VAL A 360 0.26 -1.22 2.67
CA VAL A 360 -0.94 -2.00 2.41
C VAL A 360 -1.82 -1.19 1.45
N SER A 361 -2.09 -1.74 0.26
CA SER A 361 -2.97 -1.14 -0.76
C SER A 361 -4.23 -0.61 -0.09
N ILE A 362 -4.42 0.72 -0.15
CA ILE A 362 -5.48 1.41 0.61
C ILE A 362 -6.85 1.11 0.00
N SER A 363 -6.91 0.83 -1.32
CA SER A 363 -8.11 0.36 -2.02
C SER A 363 -7.76 -0.69 -3.10
N PRO A 364 -8.51 -1.80 -3.23
CA PRO A 364 -8.33 -2.74 -4.31
C PRO A 364 -8.95 -2.20 -5.61
N LEU A 365 -8.12 -1.76 -6.55
CA LEU A 365 -8.58 -1.41 -7.91
C LEU A 365 -8.88 -2.66 -8.74
N THR A 366 -9.85 -2.58 -9.66
CA THR A 366 -10.12 -3.63 -10.67
C THR A 366 -9.06 -3.65 -11.77
N ALA A 367 -9.08 -4.67 -12.64
CA ALA A 367 -8.18 -4.73 -13.79
C ALA A 367 -8.45 -3.57 -14.76
N GLY A 368 -9.72 -3.26 -15.06
CA GLY A 368 -10.09 -2.14 -15.93
C GLY A 368 -9.70 -0.76 -15.37
N GLN A 369 -9.78 -0.54 -14.05
CA GLN A 369 -9.28 0.70 -13.43
C GLN A 369 -7.76 0.85 -13.61
N ARG A 370 -7.00 -0.25 -13.47
CA ARG A 370 -5.54 -0.24 -13.66
C ARG A 370 -5.15 -0.03 -15.11
N GLU A 371 -5.84 -0.69 -16.05
CA GLU A 371 -5.71 -0.47 -17.49
C GLU A 371 -5.86 1.01 -17.82
N TRP A 372 -6.96 1.63 -17.38
CA TRP A 372 -7.22 3.05 -17.61
C TRP A 372 -6.10 3.95 -17.08
N ILE A 373 -5.58 3.67 -15.88
CA ILE A 373 -4.44 4.43 -15.32
C ILE A 373 -3.21 4.31 -16.23
N VAL A 374 -2.88 3.08 -16.66
CA VAL A 374 -1.72 2.83 -17.51
C VAL A 374 -1.88 3.52 -18.87
N GLU A 375 -3.01 3.33 -19.54
CA GLU A 375 -3.28 3.95 -20.85
C GLU A 375 -3.26 5.47 -20.79
N THR A 376 -3.85 6.05 -19.74
CA THR A 376 -3.98 7.51 -19.60
C THR A 376 -2.62 8.19 -19.37
N PHE A 377 -1.75 7.57 -18.57
CA PHE A 377 -0.57 8.26 -18.04
C PHE A 377 0.78 7.79 -18.59
N ARG A 378 0.88 6.61 -19.22
CA ARG A 378 2.17 6.06 -19.70
C ARG A 378 2.87 6.95 -20.74
N SER A 379 2.10 7.66 -21.56
CA SER A 379 2.64 8.60 -22.56
C SER A 379 3.20 9.88 -21.93
N SER A 380 2.54 10.40 -20.88
CA SER A 380 2.99 11.59 -20.15
C SER A 380 4.13 11.30 -19.18
N TRP A 381 4.24 10.06 -18.71
CA TRP A 381 5.27 9.60 -17.78
C TRP A 381 6.04 8.41 -18.36
N PRO A 382 7.01 8.65 -19.26
CA PRO A 382 7.83 7.60 -19.87
C PRO A 382 8.58 6.77 -18.82
N MET A 383 8.99 5.56 -19.21
CA MET A 383 9.76 4.68 -18.32
C MET A 383 11.17 5.25 -18.09
N VAL A 384 11.48 5.56 -16.83
CA VAL A 384 12.76 6.12 -16.39
C VAL A 384 13.27 5.35 -15.18
N GLY A 385 14.55 4.95 -15.22
CA GLY A 385 15.21 4.31 -14.09
C GLY A 385 15.56 5.31 -12.98
N ARG A 386 15.53 4.86 -11.72
CA ARG A 386 15.96 5.69 -10.60
C ARG A 386 17.47 6.01 -10.73
N PRO A 387 17.89 7.28 -10.58
CA PRO A 387 19.30 7.64 -10.66
C PRO A 387 20.09 7.07 -9.48
N SER A 388 21.40 6.85 -9.68
CA SER A 388 22.32 6.42 -8.63
C SER A 388 22.65 7.58 -7.66
N GLY A 389 22.65 7.31 -6.36
CA GLY A 389 23.03 8.27 -5.30
C GLY A 389 21.89 8.65 -4.37
N THR A 390 22.11 9.69 -3.56
CA THR A 390 21.10 10.22 -2.64
C THR A 390 20.05 11.02 -3.42
N THR A 391 18.81 10.56 -3.40
CA THR A 391 17.66 11.22 -4.02
C THR A 391 16.68 11.69 -2.94
N SER A 392 15.90 12.74 -3.23
CA SER A 392 14.81 13.21 -2.38
C SER A 392 13.57 13.54 -3.22
N GLY A 393 12.43 13.79 -2.57
CA GLY A 393 11.14 14.04 -3.22
C GLY A 393 10.36 12.77 -3.50
N ASN A 394 9.08 12.95 -3.86
CA ASN A 394 8.11 11.88 -4.07
C ASN A 394 7.26 12.07 -5.34
N SER A 395 7.64 12.97 -6.24
CA SER A 395 6.93 13.25 -7.50
C SER A 395 7.90 13.27 -8.68
N ASN A 396 8.93 12.43 -8.63
CA ASN A 396 9.95 12.34 -9.66
C ASN A 396 9.51 11.40 -10.79
N ALA A 397 10.12 11.53 -11.98
CA ALA A 397 9.79 10.68 -13.13
C ALA A 397 9.92 9.17 -12.82
N TRP A 398 10.95 8.76 -12.06
CA TRP A 398 11.13 7.35 -11.67
C TRP A 398 10.08 6.87 -10.65
N ASP A 399 9.50 7.77 -9.85
CA ASP A 399 8.39 7.44 -8.94
C ASP A 399 7.13 7.14 -9.77
N ALA A 400 6.90 7.92 -10.84
CA ALA A 400 5.83 7.64 -11.79
C ALA A 400 6.05 6.32 -12.54
N SER A 401 7.26 6.08 -13.03
CA SER A 401 7.58 4.81 -13.71
C SER A 401 7.40 3.60 -12.81
N SER A 402 7.77 3.71 -11.52
CA SER A 402 7.58 2.65 -10.54
C SER A 402 6.09 2.35 -10.33
N PHE A 403 5.26 3.39 -10.17
CA PHE A 403 3.82 3.22 -9.99
C PHE A 403 3.13 2.61 -11.22
N ILE A 404 3.45 3.07 -12.43
CA ILE A 404 2.90 2.51 -13.68
C ILE A 404 3.33 1.05 -13.84
N SER A 405 4.61 0.75 -13.60
CA SER A 405 5.12 -0.63 -13.64
C SER A 405 4.43 -1.53 -12.61
N ASN A 406 4.13 -0.99 -11.42
CA ASN A 406 3.36 -1.68 -10.40
C ASN A 406 1.92 -1.96 -10.85
N GLN A 407 1.25 -0.99 -11.50
CA GLN A 407 -0.09 -1.20 -12.05
C GLN A 407 -0.09 -2.31 -13.11
N ILE A 408 0.84 -2.28 -14.06
CA ILE A 408 1.00 -3.33 -15.08
C ILE A 408 1.20 -4.70 -14.42
N SER A 409 2.14 -4.80 -13.48
CA SER A 409 2.44 -6.04 -12.76
C SER A 409 1.22 -6.57 -11.99
N ARG A 410 0.43 -5.67 -11.38
CA ARG A 410 -0.79 -6.03 -10.65
C ARG A 410 -1.90 -6.52 -11.58
N ILE A 411 -2.05 -5.99 -12.80
CA ILE A 411 -3.00 -6.54 -13.79
C ILE A 411 -2.66 -8.01 -14.09
N GLY A 412 -1.36 -8.35 -14.18
CA GLY A 412 -0.89 -9.73 -14.36
C GLY A 412 -1.19 -10.71 -13.23
N ASN A 413 -1.83 -10.27 -12.14
CA ASN A 413 -2.37 -11.15 -11.10
C ASN A 413 -3.85 -11.50 -11.31
N TYR A 414 -4.56 -10.81 -12.20
CA TYR A 414 -5.96 -11.10 -12.53
C TYR A 414 -6.00 -12.17 -13.63
N CYS A 415 -6.23 -13.43 -13.27
CA CYS A 415 -6.30 -14.56 -14.21
C CYS A 415 -7.71 -14.79 -14.79
N ASN A 416 -8.56 -13.77 -14.77
CA ASN A 416 -9.92 -13.79 -15.32
C ASN A 416 -9.97 -13.04 -16.67
N GLU A 417 -11.10 -13.12 -17.37
CA GLU A 417 -11.28 -12.49 -18.70
C GLU A 417 -10.99 -10.99 -18.69
N GLU A 418 -11.44 -10.26 -17.65
CA GLU A 418 -11.17 -8.83 -17.49
C GLU A 418 -9.65 -8.54 -17.45
N GLY A 419 -8.90 -9.30 -16.65
CA GLY A 419 -7.45 -9.16 -16.53
C GLY A 419 -6.69 -9.51 -17.80
N VAL A 420 -7.13 -10.54 -18.53
CA VAL A 420 -6.53 -10.93 -19.83
C VAL A 420 -6.79 -9.86 -20.88
N SER A 421 -8.04 -9.38 -20.98
CA SER A 421 -8.42 -8.31 -21.90
C SER A 421 -7.66 -7.01 -21.61
N ALA A 422 -7.54 -6.63 -20.34
CA ALA A 422 -6.81 -5.43 -19.93
C ALA A 422 -5.32 -5.46 -20.32
N LEU A 423 -4.65 -6.61 -20.15
CA LEU A 423 -3.24 -6.75 -20.57
C LEU A 423 -3.09 -6.78 -22.09
N ALA A 424 -4.01 -7.41 -22.81
CA ALA A 424 -4.03 -7.40 -24.26
C ALA A 424 -4.22 -5.97 -24.81
N GLY A 425 -5.15 -5.20 -24.24
CA GLY A 425 -5.41 -3.81 -24.60
C GLY A 425 -4.15 -2.95 -24.48
N ILE A 426 -3.49 -2.97 -23.33
CA ILE A 426 -2.27 -2.17 -23.14
C ILE A 426 -1.08 -2.67 -23.98
N ARG A 427 -1.01 -3.98 -24.30
CA ARG A 427 0.03 -4.56 -25.17
C ARG A 427 -0.13 -4.12 -26.62
N ASP A 428 -1.36 -4.07 -27.11
CA ASP A 428 -1.68 -3.81 -28.52
C ASP A 428 -1.70 -2.31 -28.86
N ALA A 429 -1.64 -1.45 -27.84
CA ALA A 429 -1.41 -0.01 -27.98
C ALA A 429 0.03 0.34 -28.42
N SER A 430 0.29 1.62 -28.74
CA SER A 430 1.57 2.11 -29.28
C SER A 430 2.79 1.70 -28.45
N THR A 431 3.86 1.24 -29.11
CA THR A 431 5.11 0.83 -28.47
C THR A 431 5.81 1.99 -27.77
N ASP A 432 6.27 1.75 -26.53
CA ASP A 432 6.96 2.70 -25.66
C ASP A 432 7.93 1.97 -24.70
N GLY A 433 8.52 2.72 -23.75
CA GLY A 433 9.47 2.17 -22.79
C GLY A 433 8.91 1.05 -21.91
N TYR A 434 7.59 0.96 -21.71
CA TYR A 434 6.96 -0.09 -20.89
C TYR A 434 6.65 -1.37 -21.68
N SER A 435 6.80 -1.37 -23.01
CA SER A 435 6.34 -2.47 -23.87
C SER A 435 7.00 -3.81 -23.56
N GLU A 436 8.28 -3.85 -23.20
CA GLU A 436 8.95 -5.10 -22.82
C GLU A 436 8.46 -5.64 -21.47
N LEU A 437 8.19 -4.74 -20.50
CA LEU A 437 7.56 -5.12 -19.23
C LEU A 437 6.17 -5.72 -19.48
N ILE A 438 5.35 -5.09 -20.32
CA ILE A 438 4.00 -5.56 -20.64
C ILE A 438 4.06 -6.97 -21.25
N LYS A 439 4.96 -7.22 -22.21
CA LYS A 439 5.14 -8.57 -22.81
C LYS A 439 5.55 -9.61 -21.76
N SER A 440 6.47 -9.26 -20.87
CA SER A 440 6.88 -10.15 -19.76
C SER A 440 5.69 -10.50 -18.87
N VAL A 441 4.90 -9.50 -18.48
CA VAL A 441 3.73 -9.69 -17.60
C VAL A 441 2.62 -10.49 -18.29
N VAL A 442 2.39 -10.30 -19.60
CA VAL A 442 1.47 -11.13 -20.39
C VAL A 442 1.90 -12.59 -20.37
N ALA A 443 3.19 -12.87 -20.60
CA ALA A 443 3.72 -14.23 -20.57
C ALA A 443 3.60 -14.86 -19.17
N GLU A 444 3.88 -14.07 -18.12
CA GLU A 444 3.72 -14.51 -16.73
C GLU A 444 2.26 -14.81 -16.38
N GLN A 445 1.31 -13.98 -16.81
CA GLN A 445 -0.13 -14.22 -16.60
C GLN A 445 -0.58 -15.49 -17.32
N ALA A 446 -0.17 -15.68 -18.58
CA ALA A 446 -0.48 -16.89 -19.33
C ALA A 446 0.05 -18.14 -18.61
N ARG A 447 1.27 -18.10 -18.08
CA ARG A 447 1.82 -19.18 -17.25
C ARG A 447 0.99 -19.43 -15.99
N LYS A 448 0.62 -18.37 -15.24
CA LYS A 448 -0.22 -18.49 -14.03
C LYS A 448 -1.57 -19.14 -14.34
N ILE A 449 -2.19 -18.78 -15.46
CA ILE A 449 -3.45 -19.38 -15.91
C ILE A 449 -3.25 -20.88 -16.12
N VAL A 450 -2.23 -21.29 -16.89
CA VAL A 450 -1.91 -22.71 -17.13
C VAL A 450 -1.64 -23.45 -15.82
N GLU A 451 -0.80 -22.90 -14.94
CA GLU A 451 -0.49 -23.49 -13.63
C GLU A 451 -1.74 -23.64 -12.74
N SER A 452 -2.67 -22.67 -12.78
CA SER A 452 -3.91 -22.73 -11.99
C SER A 452 -4.90 -23.79 -12.51
N LEU A 453 -4.90 -24.02 -13.83
CA LEU A 453 -5.71 -25.03 -14.50
C LEU A 453 -5.08 -26.42 -14.45
N TYR A 454 -3.77 -26.50 -14.19
CA TYR A 454 -3.07 -27.78 -14.09
C TYR A 454 -3.68 -28.66 -13.00
N ARG A 455 -3.95 -29.91 -13.35
CA ARG A 455 -4.37 -30.98 -12.45
C ARG A 455 -3.38 -32.12 -12.60
N PRO A 456 -2.56 -32.43 -11.57
CA PRO A 456 -1.67 -33.57 -11.66
C PRO A 456 -2.51 -34.86 -11.76
N PRO A 457 -2.08 -35.85 -12.56
CA PRO A 457 -2.76 -37.13 -12.62
C PRO A 457 -2.75 -37.80 -11.25
N THR A 458 -3.83 -38.53 -10.93
CA THR A 458 -3.90 -39.33 -9.71
C THR A 458 -3.03 -40.58 -9.83
N LEU A 459 -2.65 -41.20 -8.70
CA LEU A 459 -1.92 -42.47 -8.72
C LEU A 459 -2.68 -43.58 -9.46
N ASP A 460 -4.01 -43.57 -9.38
CA ASP A 460 -4.86 -44.53 -10.11
C ASP A 460 -4.80 -44.27 -11.63
N ALA A 461 -4.78 -43.00 -12.07
CA ALA A 461 -4.58 -42.67 -13.49
C ALA A 461 -3.20 -43.11 -13.99
N ILE A 462 -2.15 -42.90 -13.18
CA ILE A 462 -0.80 -43.38 -13.51
C ILE A 462 -0.77 -44.91 -13.59
N ALA A 463 -1.38 -45.61 -12.63
CA ALA A 463 -1.45 -47.07 -12.60
C ALA A 463 -2.26 -47.62 -13.78
N ALA A 464 -3.33 -46.94 -14.19
CA ALA A 464 -4.11 -47.34 -15.35
C ALA A 464 -3.28 -47.29 -16.63
N ILE A 465 -2.54 -46.20 -16.85
CA ILE A 465 -1.61 -46.05 -17.98
C ILE A 465 -0.50 -47.11 -17.94
N MET A 466 0.09 -47.37 -16.77
CA MET A 466 1.19 -48.35 -16.64
C MET A 466 0.77 -49.81 -16.88
N HIS A 467 -0.52 -50.11 -16.78
CA HIS A 467 -1.05 -51.47 -16.86
C HIS A 467 -2.01 -51.68 -18.04
N ASP A 468 -2.10 -50.74 -18.98
CA ASP A 468 -3.05 -50.74 -20.10
C ASP A 468 -4.50 -51.02 -19.64
N ASN A 469 -4.88 -50.46 -18.49
CA ASN A 469 -6.27 -50.55 -18.00
C ASN A 469 -7.13 -49.47 -18.67
N LEU A 470 -8.46 -49.62 -18.56
CA LEU A 470 -9.44 -48.59 -18.94
C LEU A 470 -9.04 -47.20 -18.38
N PRO A 471 -9.28 -46.11 -19.15
CA PRO A 471 -8.93 -44.77 -18.73
C PRO A 471 -9.63 -44.42 -17.41
N ALA A 472 -8.85 -43.91 -16.45
CA ALA A 472 -9.35 -43.53 -15.13
C ALA A 472 -9.74 -42.05 -15.04
N CYS A 473 -9.36 -41.23 -16.03
CA CYS A 473 -9.72 -39.81 -16.09
C CYS A 473 -10.07 -39.35 -17.52
N MET A 474 -10.72 -38.18 -17.63
CA MET A 474 -11.22 -37.65 -18.91
C MET A 474 -10.12 -37.30 -19.93
N PRO A 475 -8.98 -36.71 -19.54
CA PRO A 475 -7.84 -36.53 -20.45
C PRO A 475 -7.36 -37.84 -21.10
N ASP A 476 -7.27 -38.93 -20.32
CA ASP A 476 -6.83 -40.23 -20.84
C ASP A 476 -7.84 -40.79 -21.84
N LEU A 477 -9.15 -40.72 -21.52
CA LEU A 477 -10.20 -41.12 -22.45
C LEU A 477 -10.16 -40.29 -23.75
N GLN A 478 -9.96 -38.97 -23.64
CA GLN A 478 -9.83 -38.10 -24.81
C GLN A 478 -8.61 -38.48 -25.66
N ALA A 479 -7.47 -38.77 -25.05
CA ALA A 479 -6.27 -39.20 -25.76
C ALA A 479 -6.49 -40.53 -26.51
N ILE A 480 -7.08 -41.53 -25.85
CA ILE A 480 -7.37 -42.83 -26.48
C ILE A 480 -8.36 -42.67 -27.65
N VAL A 481 -9.41 -41.85 -27.47
CA VAL A 481 -10.39 -41.61 -28.55
C VAL A 481 -9.75 -40.88 -29.73
N ILE A 482 -8.82 -39.94 -29.50
CA ILE A 482 -8.05 -39.31 -30.57
C ILE A 482 -7.18 -40.35 -31.31
N GLU A 483 -6.55 -41.27 -30.60
CA GLU A 483 -5.78 -42.36 -31.21
C GLU A 483 -6.67 -43.28 -32.06
N GLU A 484 -7.86 -43.65 -31.57
CA GLU A 484 -8.85 -44.42 -32.34
C GLU A 484 -9.33 -43.67 -33.60
N LEU A 485 -9.48 -42.34 -33.52
CA LEU A 485 -9.78 -41.50 -34.70
C LEU A 485 -8.61 -41.48 -35.70
N LEU A 486 -7.36 -41.48 -35.25
CA LEU A 486 -6.18 -41.58 -36.12
C LEU A 486 -6.07 -42.97 -36.77
N ILE A 487 -6.42 -44.04 -36.03
CA ILE A 487 -6.52 -45.39 -36.59
C ILE A 487 -7.63 -45.45 -37.64
N ALA A 488 -8.80 -44.85 -37.36
CA ALA A 488 -9.89 -44.75 -38.32
C ALA A 488 -9.46 -43.97 -39.57
N GLN A 489 -8.74 -42.86 -39.42
CA GLN A 489 -8.14 -42.10 -40.52
C GLN A 489 -7.21 -42.97 -41.38
N ALA A 490 -6.34 -43.75 -40.73
CA ALA A 490 -5.43 -44.66 -41.41
C ALA A 490 -6.20 -45.73 -42.18
N LYS A 491 -7.22 -46.36 -41.58
CA LYS A 491 -8.11 -47.32 -42.27
C LYS A 491 -8.76 -46.67 -43.50
N ILE A 492 -9.34 -45.47 -43.35
CA ILE A 492 -9.98 -44.76 -44.47
C ILE A 492 -9.01 -44.50 -45.63
N LYS A 493 -7.73 -44.20 -45.34
CA LYS A 493 -6.70 -43.93 -46.36
C LYS A 493 -6.01 -45.17 -46.94
N SER A 494 -5.93 -46.27 -46.19
CA SER A 494 -5.06 -47.42 -46.51
C SER A 494 -5.80 -48.71 -46.93
N ASP A 495 -7.11 -48.80 -46.74
CA ASP A 495 -7.81 -50.08 -46.71
C ASP A 495 -8.27 -50.63 -48.09
N ASP A 496 -8.11 -51.95 -48.25
CA ASP A 496 -8.59 -52.79 -49.37
C ASP A 496 -10.12 -52.93 -49.38
N ALA A 497 -10.81 -52.64 -48.26
CA ALA A 497 -12.28 -52.73 -48.15
C ALA A 497 -13.06 -51.49 -48.65
N GLU A 498 -12.38 -50.55 -49.33
CA GLU A 498 -12.98 -49.31 -49.85
C GLU A 498 -13.73 -48.50 -48.78
N SER A 499 -13.21 -48.49 -47.54
CA SER A 499 -13.80 -47.84 -46.36
C SER A 499 -14.10 -46.34 -46.53
N TRP A 500 -13.51 -45.67 -47.53
CA TRP A 500 -13.83 -44.28 -47.91
C TRP A 500 -15.20 -44.11 -48.59
N ARG A 501 -15.76 -45.17 -49.20
CA ARG A 501 -17.01 -45.08 -50.00
C ARG A 501 -18.21 -44.64 -49.18
N GLY A 502 -18.25 -44.93 -47.88
CA GLY A 502 -19.36 -44.50 -47.03
C GLY A 502 -19.45 -42.99 -46.79
N PHE A 503 -18.43 -42.21 -47.22
CA PHE A 503 -18.44 -40.74 -47.14
C PHE A 503 -18.87 -40.04 -48.44
N TYR A 504 -18.99 -40.77 -49.55
CA TYR A 504 -19.29 -40.21 -50.88
C TYR A 504 -20.43 -40.93 -51.58
N ASP A 505 -21.25 -40.21 -52.34
CA ASP A 505 -22.20 -40.81 -53.25
C ASP A 505 -21.53 -41.37 -54.52
N ASP A 506 -22.29 -42.12 -55.32
CA ASP A 506 -21.81 -42.72 -56.58
C ASP A 506 -21.34 -41.67 -57.61
N SER A 507 -21.72 -40.40 -57.43
CA SER A 507 -21.30 -39.28 -58.27
C SER A 507 -20.03 -38.59 -57.74
N GLY A 508 -19.46 -39.07 -56.62
CA GLY A 508 -18.27 -38.51 -56.00
C GLY A 508 -18.52 -37.26 -55.14
N ASN A 509 -19.78 -36.94 -54.80
CA ASN A 509 -20.09 -35.86 -53.87
C ASN A 509 -20.09 -36.39 -52.42
N PRO A 510 -19.60 -35.61 -51.44
CA PRO A 510 -19.69 -35.99 -50.03
C PRO A 510 -21.14 -36.21 -49.59
N TYR A 511 -21.39 -37.14 -48.65
CA TYR A 511 -22.68 -37.27 -47.97
C TYR A 511 -22.90 -36.17 -46.89
N ALA A 512 -24.12 -36.07 -46.37
CA ALA A 512 -24.45 -35.15 -45.26
C ALA A 512 -23.79 -35.60 -43.94
N GLU A 513 -23.65 -34.68 -42.99
CA GLU A 513 -22.93 -34.89 -41.72
C GLU A 513 -23.42 -36.14 -40.97
N GLU A 514 -24.73 -36.32 -40.83
CA GLU A 514 -25.37 -37.48 -40.17
C GLU A 514 -24.91 -38.82 -40.78
N ARG A 515 -24.94 -38.94 -42.12
CA ARG A 515 -24.55 -40.17 -42.81
C ARG A 515 -23.05 -40.45 -42.71
N CYS A 516 -22.23 -39.41 -42.77
CA CYS A 516 -20.79 -39.53 -42.58
C CYS A 516 -20.45 -39.95 -41.15
N ARG A 517 -21.16 -39.40 -40.15
CA ARG A 517 -21.05 -39.78 -38.74
C ARG A 517 -21.40 -41.25 -38.53
N ASP A 518 -22.53 -41.72 -39.05
CA ASP A 518 -22.95 -43.12 -38.90
C ASP A 518 -21.95 -44.10 -39.52
N HIS A 519 -21.36 -43.72 -40.66
CA HIS A 519 -20.30 -44.51 -41.28
C HIS A 519 -19.02 -44.51 -40.45
N LEU A 520 -18.61 -43.35 -39.92
CA LEU A 520 -17.46 -43.23 -39.01
C LEU A 520 -17.65 -44.07 -37.74
N LEU A 521 -18.86 -44.08 -37.15
CA LEU A 521 -19.20 -44.94 -36.01
C LEU A 521 -18.99 -46.41 -36.34
N GLY A 522 -19.37 -46.84 -37.55
CA GLY A 522 -19.12 -48.20 -38.03
C GLY A 522 -17.63 -48.57 -38.08
N ILE A 523 -16.76 -47.62 -38.43
CA ILE A 523 -15.30 -47.81 -38.46
C ILE A 523 -14.72 -47.83 -37.04
N LEU A 524 -15.14 -46.90 -36.18
CA LEU A 524 -14.68 -46.81 -34.79
C LEU A 524 -15.04 -48.06 -33.98
N ARG A 525 -16.22 -48.63 -34.20
CA ARG A 525 -16.68 -49.87 -33.55
C ARG A 525 -15.89 -51.12 -33.97
N GLN A 526 -15.03 -51.04 -34.97
CA GLN A 526 -14.06 -52.10 -35.32
C GLN A 526 -12.72 -51.95 -34.59
N GLY A 527 -12.55 -50.88 -33.80
CA GLY A 527 -11.39 -50.62 -32.96
C GLY A 527 -11.48 -51.34 -31.62
N SER A 528 -10.99 -50.70 -30.56
CA SER A 528 -11.03 -51.28 -29.20
C SER A 528 -12.45 -51.65 -28.75
N SER A 529 -12.59 -52.81 -28.09
CA SER A 529 -13.84 -53.22 -27.43
C SER A 529 -14.08 -52.54 -26.08
N ASP A 530 -13.08 -51.81 -25.57
CA ASP A 530 -13.10 -51.21 -24.24
C ASP A 530 -13.79 -49.84 -24.21
N ILE A 531 -14.04 -49.25 -25.39
CA ILE A 531 -14.75 -47.99 -25.57
C ILE A 531 -16.06 -48.25 -26.31
N SER A 532 -17.18 -47.80 -25.73
CA SER A 532 -18.46 -47.79 -26.44
C SER A 532 -18.61 -46.49 -27.22
N TYR A 533 -19.10 -46.60 -28.46
CA TYR A 533 -19.43 -45.46 -29.32
C TYR A 533 -20.93 -45.52 -29.64
N ASP A 534 -21.68 -44.53 -29.19
CA ASP A 534 -23.13 -44.48 -29.32
C ASP A 534 -23.57 -43.24 -30.14
N PRO A 535 -24.43 -43.40 -31.17
CA PRO A 535 -25.00 -42.28 -31.93
C PRO A 535 -26.01 -41.51 -31.08
N GLU A 536 -26.11 -40.20 -31.31
CA GLU A 536 -27.27 -39.35 -30.94
C GLU A 536 -27.82 -39.65 -29.54
N THR A 537 -26.93 -39.70 -28.54
CA THR A 537 -27.39 -39.94 -27.18
C THR A 537 -28.01 -38.64 -26.66
N HIS A 538 -29.30 -38.68 -26.30
CA HIS A 538 -29.94 -37.55 -25.63
C HIS A 538 -29.18 -37.23 -24.33
N VAL A 539 -28.41 -36.16 -24.36
CA VAL A 539 -27.87 -35.52 -23.17
C VAL A 539 -28.99 -34.63 -22.63
N ALA A 540 -29.13 -34.52 -21.30
CA ALA A 540 -30.32 -33.96 -20.65
C ALA A 540 -30.89 -32.69 -21.32
N ASN A 541 -32.23 -32.67 -21.50
CA ASN A 541 -33.07 -31.58 -22.02
C ASN A 541 -33.09 -31.39 -23.57
N ASP A 542 -33.28 -32.48 -24.32
CA ASP A 542 -33.59 -32.52 -25.78
C ASP A 542 -32.51 -31.96 -26.72
N LYS A 543 -31.22 -32.04 -26.36
CA LYS A 543 -30.12 -31.79 -27.31
C LYS A 543 -29.20 -33.01 -27.43
N GLU A 544 -28.99 -33.43 -28.68
CA GLU A 544 -28.19 -34.59 -29.07
C GLU A 544 -26.76 -34.15 -29.39
N VAL A 545 -25.78 -34.87 -28.86
CA VAL A 545 -24.39 -34.82 -29.36
C VAL A 545 -24.23 -35.86 -30.46
N ASP A 546 -23.42 -35.57 -31.47
CA ASP A 546 -23.28 -36.46 -32.63
C ASP A 546 -22.80 -37.86 -32.23
N ILE A 547 -21.73 -37.97 -31.44
CA ILE A 547 -21.23 -39.25 -30.93
C ILE A 547 -20.92 -39.13 -29.44
N THR A 548 -21.36 -40.10 -28.63
CA THR A 548 -20.92 -40.25 -27.24
C THR A 548 -19.95 -41.43 -27.12
N CYS A 549 -18.76 -41.18 -26.56
CA CYS A 549 -17.79 -42.23 -26.24
C CYS A 549 -17.83 -42.53 -24.75
N SER A 550 -17.91 -43.80 -24.34
CA SER A 550 -17.89 -44.17 -22.92
C SER A 550 -16.85 -45.24 -22.61
N ALA A 551 -16.15 -45.07 -21.49
CA ALA A 551 -15.25 -46.07 -20.91
C ALA A 551 -15.56 -46.16 -19.41
N GLY A 552 -16.17 -47.26 -18.98
CA GLY A 552 -16.69 -47.40 -17.62
C GLY A 552 -17.72 -46.31 -17.27
N ALA A 553 -17.40 -45.44 -16.31
CA ALA A 553 -18.27 -44.34 -15.87
C ALA A 553 -18.01 -43.01 -16.61
N LEU A 554 -16.91 -42.91 -17.36
CA LEU A 554 -16.50 -41.70 -18.08
C LEU A 554 -17.30 -41.57 -19.39
N ARG A 555 -17.63 -40.34 -19.77
CA ARG A 555 -18.40 -40.04 -20.99
C ARG A 555 -17.84 -38.83 -21.72
N LEU A 556 -17.29 -39.04 -22.91
CA LEU A 556 -16.70 -38.00 -23.74
C LEU A 556 -17.58 -37.72 -24.97
N PRO A 557 -18.14 -36.51 -25.13
CA PRO A 557 -18.86 -36.13 -26.33
C PRO A 557 -17.92 -35.79 -27.49
N ILE A 558 -18.29 -36.21 -28.71
CA ILE A 558 -17.70 -35.77 -29.97
C ILE A 558 -18.78 -35.05 -30.78
N GLU A 559 -18.51 -33.80 -31.15
CA GLU A 559 -19.32 -33.02 -32.06
C GLU A 559 -18.71 -33.09 -33.47
N VAL A 560 -19.49 -33.50 -34.46
CA VAL A 560 -19.03 -33.71 -35.85
C VAL A 560 -19.56 -32.59 -36.73
N LYS A 561 -18.67 -31.99 -37.53
CA LYS A 561 -19.04 -30.95 -38.49
C LYS A 561 -18.35 -31.16 -39.84
N GLY A 562 -19.06 -30.92 -40.92
CA GLY A 562 -18.50 -30.84 -42.25
C GLY A 562 -17.78 -29.51 -42.47
N GLN A 563 -16.79 -29.49 -43.35
CA GLN A 563 -16.05 -28.26 -43.70
C GLN A 563 -16.94 -27.11 -44.23
N TRP A 564 -18.18 -27.40 -44.65
CA TRP A 564 -19.15 -26.43 -45.16
C TRP A 564 -20.07 -25.84 -44.08
N HIS A 565 -20.00 -26.33 -42.84
CA HIS A 565 -20.94 -25.96 -41.79
C HIS A 565 -20.93 -24.45 -41.52
N ALA A 566 -22.11 -23.84 -41.39
CA ALA A 566 -22.23 -22.38 -41.29
C ALA A 566 -21.54 -21.79 -40.06
N GLN A 567 -21.42 -22.59 -38.99
CA GLN A 567 -20.81 -22.21 -37.72
C GLN A 567 -19.40 -22.80 -37.50
N LEU A 568 -18.74 -23.35 -38.54
CA LEU A 568 -17.44 -24.03 -38.43
C LEU A 568 -16.43 -23.32 -37.50
N TRP A 569 -16.29 -22.00 -37.65
CA TRP A 569 -15.33 -21.15 -36.92
C TRP A 569 -15.80 -20.64 -35.55
N LYS A 570 -17.08 -20.86 -35.19
CA LYS A 570 -17.67 -20.39 -33.92
C LYS A 570 -18.13 -21.53 -33.01
N SER A 571 -18.33 -22.72 -33.57
CA SER A 571 -18.93 -23.86 -32.89
C SER A 571 -18.06 -24.44 -31.77
N ALA A 572 -16.73 -24.41 -31.90
CA ALA A 572 -15.82 -24.99 -30.91
C ALA A 572 -16.00 -24.40 -29.50
N ASP A 573 -16.24 -23.08 -29.40
CA ASP A 573 -16.53 -22.43 -28.12
C ASP A 573 -18.04 -22.38 -27.83
N GLN A 574 -18.90 -22.01 -28.79
CA GLN A 574 -20.34 -21.78 -28.52
C GLN A 574 -21.16 -23.06 -28.28
N GLN A 575 -20.86 -24.15 -29.01
CA GLN A 575 -21.62 -25.40 -28.88
C GLN A 575 -21.13 -26.21 -27.68
N LEU A 576 -19.82 -26.15 -27.39
CA LEU A 576 -19.25 -26.84 -26.24
C LEU A 576 -19.39 -26.06 -24.93
N ASP A 577 -19.38 -24.70 -24.87
CA ASP A 577 -19.80 -23.88 -23.68
C ASP A 577 -21.14 -24.33 -23.10
N THR A 578 -22.02 -24.80 -23.97
CA THR A 578 -23.33 -25.32 -23.60
C THR A 578 -23.25 -26.74 -23.00
N LEU A 579 -22.24 -27.54 -23.37
CA LEU A 579 -21.93 -28.87 -22.80
C LEU A 579 -21.24 -28.76 -21.42
N TYR A 580 -20.39 -27.74 -21.20
CA TYR A 580 -19.68 -27.51 -19.92
C TYR A 580 -20.59 -27.33 -18.71
N THR A 581 -21.86 -26.95 -18.89
CA THR A 581 -22.73 -26.56 -17.78
C THR A 581 -23.59 -27.69 -17.21
N ARG A 582 -23.72 -28.87 -17.86
CA ARG A 582 -24.87 -29.76 -17.55
C ARG A 582 -24.69 -31.29 -17.53
N ASP A 583 -23.65 -31.89 -18.13
CA ASP A 583 -23.31 -33.29 -17.83
C ASP A 583 -22.10 -33.35 -16.90
N TRP A 584 -22.35 -33.63 -15.62
CA TRP A 584 -21.31 -33.76 -14.60
C TRP A 584 -20.30 -34.88 -14.92
N ARG A 585 -20.65 -35.84 -15.79
CA ARG A 585 -19.75 -36.93 -16.21
C ARG A 585 -18.79 -36.54 -17.33
N ALA A 586 -19.08 -35.45 -18.04
CA ALA A 586 -18.21 -34.96 -19.11
C ALA A 586 -16.96 -34.24 -18.56
N ASP A 587 -16.98 -33.82 -17.29
CA ASP A 587 -15.94 -33.04 -16.59
C ASP A 587 -15.29 -31.96 -17.46
N SER A 588 -16.09 -31.30 -18.31
CA SER A 588 -15.61 -30.24 -19.20
C SER A 588 -14.72 -30.70 -20.37
N PHE A 589 -14.69 -31.98 -20.77
CA PHE A 589 -13.90 -32.46 -21.92
C PHE A 589 -14.78 -32.81 -23.13
N GLY A 590 -14.23 -32.69 -24.34
CA GLY A 590 -14.90 -33.09 -25.59
C GLY A 590 -13.99 -33.09 -26.82
N ILE A 591 -14.48 -33.57 -27.96
CA ILE A 591 -13.77 -33.52 -29.24
C ILE A 591 -14.61 -32.77 -30.26
N TYR A 592 -14.01 -31.78 -30.93
CA TYR A 592 -14.60 -31.12 -32.09
C TYR A 592 -13.98 -31.71 -33.36
N LEU A 593 -14.74 -32.56 -34.05
CA LEU A 593 -14.30 -33.34 -35.20
C LEU A 593 -14.77 -32.72 -36.51
N ILE A 594 -13.83 -32.37 -37.39
CA ILE A 594 -14.13 -31.79 -38.70
C ILE A 594 -13.91 -32.84 -39.78
N LEU A 595 -14.92 -33.03 -40.63
CA LEU A 595 -14.83 -33.83 -41.84
C LEU A 595 -14.31 -32.97 -43.00
N TRP A 596 -13.05 -33.18 -43.38
CA TRP A 596 -12.36 -32.44 -44.43
C TRP A 596 -12.40 -33.19 -45.76
N PHE A 597 -12.99 -32.60 -46.78
CA PHE A 597 -13.14 -33.17 -48.12
C PHE A 597 -12.19 -32.53 -49.15
N GLY A 598 -11.35 -31.59 -48.73
CA GLY A 598 -10.38 -30.90 -49.58
C GLY A 598 -10.72 -29.43 -49.81
N ALA A 599 -9.71 -28.66 -50.21
CA ALA A 599 -9.82 -27.22 -50.50
C ALA A 599 -10.46 -26.91 -51.87
N GLN A 600 -10.80 -27.93 -52.66
CA GLN A 600 -11.41 -27.76 -53.98
C GLN A 600 -12.85 -27.26 -53.85
N GLU A 601 -13.28 -26.44 -54.81
CA GLU A 601 -14.64 -25.89 -54.81
C GLU A 601 -15.66 -26.99 -55.12
N MET A 602 -16.56 -27.25 -54.18
CA MET A 602 -17.59 -28.30 -54.27
C MET A 602 -18.98 -27.67 -54.16
N LYS A 603 -19.91 -28.14 -54.98
CA LYS A 603 -21.29 -27.63 -55.00
C LYS A 603 -21.93 -27.78 -53.61
N ASN A 604 -22.19 -26.65 -52.94
CA ASN A 604 -22.79 -26.55 -51.61
C ASN A 604 -21.99 -27.19 -50.46
N LYS A 605 -20.73 -27.63 -50.70
CA LYS A 605 -19.89 -28.32 -49.71
C LYS A 605 -18.44 -27.82 -49.64
N SER A 606 -18.17 -26.67 -50.26
CA SER A 606 -16.89 -25.96 -50.12
C SER A 606 -16.60 -25.59 -48.67
N LEU A 607 -15.32 -25.52 -48.33
CA LEU A 607 -14.84 -25.02 -47.04
C LEU A 607 -15.44 -23.64 -46.73
N ARG A 608 -15.95 -23.48 -45.52
CA ARG A 608 -16.47 -22.20 -45.04
C ARG A 608 -15.31 -21.22 -44.84
N SER A 609 -15.39 -20.05 -45.49
CA SER A 609 -14.36 -19.00 -45.35
C SER A 609 -14.20 -18.53 -43.90
N PRO A 610 -12.96 -18.35 -43.40
CA PRO A 610 -12.68 -17.77 -42.08
C PRO A 610 -12.96 -16.25 -42.00
N GLY A 611 -13.29 -15.59 -43.11
CA GLY A 611 -13.53 -14.15 -43.19
C GLY A 611 -12.67 -13.46 -44.25
N ARG A 612 -12.95 -12.18 -44.54
CA ARG A 612 -12.30 -11.43 -45.65
C ARG A 612 -10.80 -11.16 -45.45
N GLU A 613 -10.29 -11.26 -44.22
CA GLU A 613 -8.92 -10.88 -43.87
C GLU A 613 -7.99 -12.08 -43.61
N LYS A 614 -8.54 -13.30 -43.56
CA LYS A 614 -7.79 -14.52 -43.26
C LYS A 614 -7.70 -15.41 -44.50
N LEU A 615 -6.50 -15.95 -44.75
CA LEU A 615 -6.30 -16.96 -45.78
C LEU A 615 -7.10 -18.22 -45.43
N SER A 616 -7.69 -18.86 -46.43
CA SER A 616 -8.40 -20.13 -46.23
C SER A 616 -7.37 -21.25 -46.10
N PRO A 617 -7.52 -22.17 -45.13
CA PRO A 617 -6.61 -23.29 -44.99
C PRO A 617 -6.67 -24.19 -46.22
N THR A 618 -5.52 -24.71 -46.61
CA THR A 618 -5.33 -25.57 -47.78
C THR A 618 -5.09 -27.02 -47.40
N THR A 619 -4.72 -27.29 -46.15
CA THR A 619 -4.49 -28.62 -45.60
C THR A 619 -5.37 -28.90 -44.36
N PRO A 620 -5.62 -30.17 -44.03
CA PRO A 620 -6.29 -30.55 -42.79
C PRO A 620 -5.59 -30.02 -41.54
N ASP A 621 -4.25 -30.07 -41.51
CA ASP A 621 -3.44 -29.57 -40.39
C ASP A 621 -3.56 -28.06 -40.22
N GLU A 622 -3.52 -27.30 -41.32
CA GLU A 622 -3.75 -25.84 -41.28
C GLU A 622 -5.14 -25.51 -40.73
N LEU A 623 -6.18 -26.25 -41.13
CA LEU A 623 -7.52 -26.04 -40.59
C LEU A 623 -7.58 -26.35 -39.09
N ARG A 624 -6.95 -27.46 -38.65
CA ARG A 624 -6.87 -27.82 -37.23
C ARG A 624 -6.23 -26.70 -36.42
N ASP A 625 -5.07 -26.22 -36.86
CA ASP A 625 -4.28 -25.24 -36.13
C ASP A 625 -5.00 -23.89 -36.07
N MET A 626 -5.65 -23.47 -37.15
CA MET A 626 -6.47 -22.25 -37.17
C MET A 626 -7.68 -22.35 -36.24
N LEU A 627 -8.39 -23.48 -36.23
CA LEU A 627 -9.55 -23.68 -35.35
C LEU A 627 -9.14 -23.77 -33.88
N ALA A 628 -8.02 -24.44 -33.57
CA ALA A 628 -7.50 -24.54 -32.22
C ALA A 628 -7.03 -23.18 -31.67
N GLY A 629 -6.38 -22.36 -32.51
CA GLY A 629 -5.91 -21.03 -32.12
C GLY A 629 -7.02 -19.99 -31.89
N GLU A 630 -8.21 -20.23 -32.43
CA GLU A 630 -9.38 -19.35 -32.25
C GLU A 630 -10.32 -19.80 -31.12
N SER A 631 -10.11 -20.98 -30.54
CA SER A 631 -10.95 -21.54 -29.48
C SER A 631 -10.28 -21.45 -28.11
N SER A 632 -10.95 -20.77 -27.17
CA SER A 632 -10.54 -20.70 -25.77
C SER A 632 -10.55 -22.08 -25.09
N SER A 633 -11.53 -22.92 -25.44
CA SER A 633 -11.66 -24.29 -24.98
C SER A 633 -10.51 -25.18 -25.45
N ALA A 634 -10.13 -25.06 -26.73
CA ALA A 634 -9.01 -25.79 -27.29
C ALA A 634 -7.67 -25.32 -26.71
N CYS A 635 -7.48 -24.01 -26.53
CA CYS A 635 -6.31 -23.46 -25.85
C CYS A 635 -6.18 -23.97 -24.41
N SER A 636 -7.29 -24.25 -23.72
CA SER A 636 -7.28 -24.82 -22.36
C SER A 636 -7.02 -26.33 -22.30
N GLY A 637 -6.93 -27.03 -23.44
CA GLY A 637 -6.75 -28.49 -23.51
C GLY A 637 -8.00 -29.31 -23.17
N ARG A 638 -9.13 -28.65 -22.88
CA ARG A 638 -10.41 -29.29 -22.56
C ARG A 638 -11.10 -29.86 -23.79
N VAL A 639 -11.00 -29.14 -24.91
CA VAL A 639 -11.53 -29.60 -26.21
C VAL A 639 -10.38 -29.90 -27.15
N ALA A 640 -10.36 -31.10 -27.71
CA ALA A 640 -9.44 -31.43 -28.79
C ALA A 640 -10.10 -31.15 -30.15
N VAL A 641 -9.42 -30.40 -31.01
CA VAL A 641 -9.84 -30.21 -32.41
C VAL A 641 -9.16 -31.29 -33.25
N VAL A 642 -9.97 -32.11 -33.93
CA VAL A 642 -9.49 -33.17 -34.82
C VAL A 642 -10.04 -32.92 -36.22
N VAL A 643 -9.19 -33.01 -37.24
CA VAL A 643 -9.63 -32.88 -38.64
C VAL A 643 -9.39 -34.21 -39.35
N LEU A 644 -10.48 -34.87 -39.73
CA LEU A 644 -10.45 -36.13 -40.48
C LEU A 644 -10.36 -35.81 -41.97
N ASP A 645 -9.21 -36.11 -42.57
CA ASP A 645 -8.94 -35.96 -43.99
C ASP A 645 -9.61 -37.06 -44.83
N LEU A 646 -10.72 -36.69 -45.43
CA LEU A 646 -11.50 -37.50 -46.37
C LEU A 646 -11.22 -37.12 -47.83
N ALA A 647 -10.33 -36.17 -48.11
CA ALA A 647 -10.06 -35.71 -49.46
C ALA A 647 -9.52 -36.84 -50.34
N ARG A 648 -10.05 -36.96 -51.56
CA ARG A 648 -9.58 -37.89 -52.58
C ARG A 648 -8.43 -37.28 -53.36
N LEU A 649 -7.31 -38.01 -53.46
CA LEU A 649 -6.32 -37.77 -54.51
C LEU A 649 -6.96 -38.16 -55.85
N THR A 650 -7.42 -37.20 -56.64
CA THR A 650 -7.77 -37.45 -58.03
C THR A 650 -6.50 -37.88 -58.74
N ALA A 651 -6.39 -39.17 -59.10
CA ALA A 651 -5.39 -39.60 -60.05
C ALA A 651 -5.63 -38.83 -61.35
N SER A 652 -4.67 -37.98 -61.70
CA SER A 652 -4.62 -37.30 -62.99
C SER A 652 -4.63 -38.36 -64.08
N ASN A 653 -5.74 -38.48 -64.82
CA ASN A 653 -5.76 -39.24 -66.05
C ASN A 653 -4.81 -38.54 -67.04
N ASN A 654 -3.75 -39.26 -67.45
CA ASN A 654 -2.95 -38.93 -68.64
C ASN A 654 -3.79 -39.04 -69.91
#